data_AF-A0A0L0EUI5-F1
#
_entry.id   AF-A0A0L0EUI5-F1
#
_cell.length_a   1.000
_cell.length_b   1.000
_cell.length_c   1.000
_cell.angle_alpha   90.00
_cell.angle_beta   90.00
_cell.angle_gamma   90.00
#
_symmetry.space_group_name_H-M   'P 1'
#
loop_
_entity.id
_entity.type
_entity.pdbx_description
1 polymer ?
#
loop_
_entity_poly.entity_id
_entity_poly.type
_entity_poly.pdbx_seq_one_letter_code
_entity_poly.pdbx_strand_id
1 'polypeptide(L)'
;MTSENNIFDFISKYEGVEKDIYFDHKGIPTIGVGYNLRNEDVLIQVLDKLGYSNDNIGKDNYSLFKGEIKKVIDKAEWNKSTLSANTKKINDILKKYKDKITAPELKAKAKDTFSFSEFGDDSAAKEAMKPIFDTAMQDYEKQIIKTLASRQEISQADAKAHWDGLSESQRTTVLSLAFNGGTKAMVGKNLSAAIVSGNIHNAFYEVLFGSNRSKDFNDDGKADGRSYGLQERRFAEAFKVLESMTLAQKKQLYSLLSEQKGKINNYLNNVVDVNNKGEHSLLADDRKKAMFTKFNDLVGQLKTELDSADFPVGGFECKIGTGLPIEPYLIYMGQDIHPSDQLWVNTDGSITKGGYKDASTNLRPPGVELIDTHTGEFVDYSTLVLRDVITGKLIHPDGTPYVPYQPDSGTGNGNGDDDDSGNVVKPKPRPKPKRKPKPPPPPPPVNKDPLALDLDGDGIETKSLENGVHFDLDNSGFAERVSWLAPDDGFLFLDRNQDGIVNGGGELFGTETRLADGTLARDGYEALAEFDSNGDGIINAEDERFAELKVWQDLNSDGVSDEGELFSLAELNVTELSLQTARGSGVDPNGVDHRGAGYFTKEDGSQGLTESLWFERDTINTIPIEIHQSKDKTIPAEIMALPDADGYGNMASLRYAMLLEEGDELKNMVRAFAQETDPVVQRNMMASIIWQWTGIPADSPTQGINSGYVQFIEKLWGEEITLWRLGFLEGEGKALFDETLEGIYFQMLSTSTLAPYLGFLDDDTVELEASVSQLITDIEDGKVHGDYLFRYIDILNHYSEPGHSMLVDIYHLVKDELRILLLDTQKRAELENSDFGKLLAITDSVISESEMFPEVALLQENGKSDLEVFEHFYPRMQAEIVAAVRDPAKRAALAELSFVRRTSSQSILNGTSKKDYLSGGQTDDRIYGGAGEDLITGGAGDDGLFGGADNDILFGDIGNDTLNGGFGDDELNGEAGNDLLSGYNGEDILRGGQGNDTLTGGEGNDVYLWDLGDGNDIIINDNSQYKSDAHDKIVFGPGVTKEQIHISR
;
A
#
# COMPACT_ATOMS: atom_id res chain seq x y z
N MET A 1 -6.20 19.31 39.94
CA MET A 1 -5.98 18.53 41.18
C MET A 1 -7.32 18.19 41.81
N THR A 2 -7.82 17.00 41.53
CA THR A 2 -8.92 16.31 42.24
C THR A 2 -8.50 14.85 42.38
N SER A 3 -9.09 14.16 43.36
CA SER A 3 -8.74 12.84 43.90
C SER A 3 -8.90 11.63 42.94
N GLU A 4 -8.75 11.82 41.63
CA GLU A 4 -8.99 10.81 40.58
C GLU A 4 -7.72 10.14 40.03
N ASN A 5 -6.58 10.28 40.70
CA ASN A 5 -5.31 9.65 40.29
C ASN A 5 -5.14 8.21 40.82
N ASN A 6 -6.20 7.53 41.23
CA ASN A 6 -6.11 6.13 41.63
C ASN A 6 -6.16 5.22 40.39
N ILE A 7 -5.02 4.63 40.04
CA ILE A 7 -4.88 3.64 38.95
C ILE A 7 -5.94 2.52 39.01
N PHE A 8 -6.38 2.14 40.22
CA PHE A 8 -7.44 1.15 40.40
C PHE A 8 -8.77 1.63 39.81
N ASP A 9 -9.18 2.86 40.10
CA ASP A 9 -10.45 3.42 39.61
C ASP A 9 -10.39 3.67 38.10
N PHE A 10 -9.22 4.06 37.58
CA PHE A 10 -8.98 4.22 36.16
C PHE A 10 -9.13 2.89 35.40
N ILE A 11 -8.41 1.84 35.81
CA ILE A 11 -8.44 0.53 35.13
C ILE A 11 -9.79 -0.16 35.32
N SER A 12 -10.38 -0.10 36.52
CA SER A 12 -11.66 -0.76 36.80
C SER A 12 -12.86 -0.18 36.05
N LYS A 13 -12.78 1.07 35.59
CA LYS A 13 -13.77 1.66 34.70
C LYS A 13 -13.85 0.92 33.35
N TYR A 14 -12.73 0.40 32.85
CA TYR A 14 -12.64 -0.23 31.54
C TYR A 14 -12.70 -1.76 31.60
N GLU A 15 -12.12 -2.37 32.64
CA GLU A 15 -12.11 -3.83 32.82
C GLU A 15 -13.42 -4.36 33.43
N GLY A 16 -14.24 -3.47 34.00
CA GLY A 16 -15.38 -3.84 34.82
C GLY A 16 -14.97 -4.30 36.21
N VAL A 17 -15.96 -4.35 37.11
CA VAL A 17 -15.80 -4.81 38.49
C VAL A 17 -16.72 -6.00 38.69
N GLU A 18 -16.20 -7.20 38.43
CA GLU A 18 -16.97 -8.43 38.52
C GLU A 18 -16.79 -9.05 39.89
N LYS A 19 -17.87 -9.09 40.67
CA LYS A 19 -17.81 -9.66 42.03
C LYS A 19 -17.72 -11.17 42.02
N ASP A 20 -18.23 -11.81 40.98
CA ASP A 20 -18.29 -13.25 40.80
C ASP A 20 -17.31 -13.72 39.72
N ILE A 21 -17.03 -15.03 39.70
CA ILE A 21 -16.21 -15.63 38.64
C ILE A 21 -16.96 -15.51 37.31
N TYR A 22 -16.24 -15.03 36.29
CA TYR A 22 -16.64 -15.06 34.89
C TYR A 22 -15.53 -15.73 34.06
N PHE A 23 -15.73 -15.85 32.74
CA PHE A 23 -14.68 -16.27 31.81
C PHE A 23 -14.42 -15.15 30.80
N ASP A 24 -13.15 -14.88 30.51
CA ASP A 24 -12.77 -13.86 29.52
C ASP A 24 -12.93 -14.38 28.07
N HIS A 25 -12.59 -13.53 27.08
CA HIS A 25 -12.65 -13.88 25.66
C HIS A 25 -11.74 -15.06 25.27
N LYS A 26 -10.76 -15.42 26.10
CA LYS A 26 -9.88 -16.59 25.92
C LYS A 26 -10.37 -17.82 26.69
N GLY A 27 -11.55 -17.77 27.28
CA GLY A 27 -12.12 -18.83 28.11
C GLY A 27 -11.36 -19.04 29.43
N ILE A 28 -10.64 -18.02 29.91
CA ILE A 28 -9.88 -18.09 31.16
C ILE A 28 -10.80 -17.66 32.32
N PRO A 29 -10.85 -18.42 33.44
CA PRO A 29 -11.62 -18.02 34.61
C PRO A 29 -11.01 -16.80 35.29
N THR A 30 -11.84 -15.76 35.47
CA THR A 30 -11.43 -14.43 35.89
C THR A 30 -12.40 -13.88 36.95
N ILE A 31 -11.94 -13.01 37.84
CA ILE A 31 -12.76 -12.36 38.88
C ILE A 31 -12.27 -10.93 39.14
N GLY A 32 -13.06 -10.09 39.79
CA GLY A 32 -12.66 -8.74 40.21
C GLY A 32 -12.44 -7.84 39.01
N VAL A 33 -11.31 -7.17 38.97
CA VAL A 33 -10.91 -6.24 37.91
C VAL A 33 -9.99 -6.95 36.92
N GLY A 34 -10.43 -8.08 36.36
CA GLY A 34 -9.62 -8.85 35.40
C GLY A 34 -8.58 -9.80 36.02
N TYR A 35 -8.78 -10.26 37.25
CA TYR A 35 -7.84 -11.16 37.94
C TYR A 35 -7.90 -12.57 37.35
N ASN A 36 -6.92 -12.90 36.51
CA ASN A 36 -6.74 -14.24 35.93
C ASN A 36 -6.44 -15.27 37.03
N LEU A 37 -7.39 -16.16 37.30
CA LEU A 37 -7.30 -17.15 38.38
C LEU A 37 -6.32 -18.30 38.08
N ARG A 38 -5.83 -18.43 36.83
CA ARG A 38 -4.74 -19.37 36.50
C ARG A 38 -3.38 -18.87 37.00
N ASN A 39 -3.23 -17.56 37.24
CA ASN A 39 -2.06 -17.03 37.92
C ASN A 39 -2.11 -17.43 39.41
N GLU A 40 -1.14 -18.22 39.85
CA GLU A 40 -1.13 -18.81 41.18
C GLU A 40 -1.01 -17.75 42.29
N ASP A 41 -0.25 -16.68 42.08
CA ASP A 41 -0.09 -15.61 43.08
C ASP A 41 -1.37 -14.79 43.23
N VAL A 42 -2.07 -14.54 42.12
CA VAL A 42 -3.38 -13.90 42.12
C VAL A 42 -4.41 -14.76 42.84
N LEU A 43 -4.44 -16.07 42.53
CA LEU A 43 -5.33 -17.02 43.21
C LEU A 43 -5.07 -17.05 44.72
N ILE A 44 -3.80 -17.09 45.15
CA ILE A 44 -3.43 -17.08 46.57
C ILE A 44 -3.95 -15.83 47.27
N GLN A 45 -3.81 -14.66 46.66
CA GLN A 45 -4.27 -13.40 47.24
C GLN A 45 -5.79 -13.31 47.34
N VAL A 46 -6.52 -13.78 46.32
CA VAL A 46 -7.99 -13.87 46.38
C VAL A 46 -8.42 -14.81 47.50
N LEU A 47 -7.78 -15.98 47.62
CA LEU A 47 -8.07 -16.94 48.68
C LEU A 47 -7.79 -16.38 50.08
N ASP A 48 -6.65 -15.73 50.28
CA ASP A 48 -6.30 -15.07 51.54
C ASP A 48 -7.34 -14.01 51.91
N LYS A 49 -7.75 -13.19 50.93
CA LYS A 49 -8.78 -12.18 51.14
C LYS A 49 -10.13 -12.76 51.54
N LEU A 50 -10.51 -13.91 50.95
CA LEU A 50 -11.70 -14.67 51.33
C LEU A 50 -11.56 -15.42 52.66
N GLY A 51 -10.45 -15.25 53.38
CA GLY A 51 -10.19 -15.81 54.70
C GLY A 51 -9.51 -17.19 54.68
N TYR A 52 -9.02 -17.64 53.52
CA TYR A 52 -8.34 -18.92 53.36
C TYR A 52 -6.85 -18.71 53.11
N SER A 53 -6.06 -18.84 54.16
CA SER A 53 -4.60 -18.68 54.12
C SER A 53 -3.91 -19.80 54.90
N ASN A 54 -2.60 -19.94 54.72
CA ASN A 54 -1.79 -20.88 55.50
C ASN A 54 -2.00 -20.71 57.01
N ASP A 55 -2.12 -19.47 57.47
CA ASP A 55 -2.27 -19.15 58.90
C ASP A 55 -3.68 -19.46 59.40
N ASN A 56 -4.70 -19.32 58.54
CA ASN A 56 -6.09 -19.49 58.95
C ASN A 56 -6.54 -20.96 58.97
N ILE A 57 -6.10 -21.79 58.01
CA ILE A 57 -6.53 -23.19 57.89
C ILE A 57 -5.42 -24.22 58.19
N GLY A 58 -4.18 -23.76 58.36
CA GLY A 58 -2.99 -24.59 58.59
C GLY A 58 -2.37 -25.09 57.28
N LYS A 59 -1.03 -25.12 57.25
CA LYS A 59 -0.21 -25.41 56.05
C LYS A 59 -0.64 -26.66 55.27
N ASP A 60 -0.86 -27.78 55.96
CA ASP A 60 -1.20 -29.05 55.31
C ASP A 60 -2.59 -29.01 54.66
N ASN A 61 -3.58 -28.44 55.37
CA ASN A 61 -4.93 -28.27 54.83
C ASN A 61 -4.95 -27.22 53.72
N TYR A 62 -4.16 -26.15 53.83
CA TYR A 62 -4.09 -25.11 52.80
C TYR A 62 -3.50 -25.66 51.50
N SER A 63 -2.45 -26.48 51.58
CA SER A 63 -1.87 -27.13 50.40
C SER A 63 -2.88 -28.03 49.67
N LEU A 64 -3.68 -28.80 50.42
CA LEU A 64 -4.75 -29.63 49.85
C LEU A 64 -5.90 -28.78 49.28
N PHE A 65 -6.33 -27.77 50.03
CA PHE A 65 -7.37 -26.82 49.62
C PHE A 65 -7.03 -26.13 48.31
N LYS A 66 -5.85 -25.48 48.24
CA LYS A 66 -5.35 -24.82 47.04
C LYS A 66 -5.26 -25.79 45.87
N GLY A 67 -4.78 -27.01 46.11
CA GLY A 67 -4.69 -28.06 45.08
C GLY A 67 -6.06 -28.50 44.53
N GLU A 68 -7.09 -28.59 45.37
CA GLU A 68 -8.47 -28.89 44.94
C GLU A 68 -9.07 -27.75 44.10
N ILE A 69 -8.88 -26.49 44.53
CA ILE A 69 -9.33 -25.30 43.78
C ILE A 69 -8.63 -25.21 42.43
N LYS A 70 -7.30 -25.36 42.41
CA LYS A 70 -6.49 -25.31 41.19
C LYS A 70 -6.86 -26.40 40.18
N LYS A 71 -7.24 -27.59 40.64
CA LYS A 71 -7.76 -28.65 39.74
C LYS A 71 -9.03 -28.21 39.02
N VAL A 72 -9.93 -27.45 39.67
CA VAL A 72 -11.13 -26.94 39.00
C VAL A 72 -10.77 -25.81 38.04
N ILE A 73 -9.90 -24.89 38.45
CA ILE A 73 -9.48 -23.74 37.62
C ILE A 73 -8.73 -24.19 36.36
N ASP A 74 -7.77 -25.10 36.49
CA ASP A 74 -6.86 -25.47 35.39
C ASP A 74 -7.40 -26.59 34.49
N LYS A 75 -8.19 -27.53 35.04
CA LYS A 75 -8.59 -28.75 34.30
C LYS A 75 -10.05 -28.76 33.84
N ALA A 76 -10.89 -27.87 34.38
CA ALA A 76 -12.27 -27.78 33.91
C ALA A 76 -12.35 -26.91 32.66
N GLU A 77 -13.29 -27.25 31.77
CA GLU A 77 -13.67 -26.37 30.67
C GLU A 77 -14.51 -25.20 31.23
N TRP A 78 -14.17 -23.97 30.88
CA TRP A 78 -14.86 -22.75 31.30
C TRP A 78 -15.56 -22.10 30.12
N ASN A 79 -16.88 -22.23 30.07
CA ASN A 79 -17.74 -21.62 29.08
C ASN A 79 -19.11 -21.31 29.70
N LYS A 80 -20.03 -20.71 28.92
CA LYS A 80 -21.37 -20.31 29.39
C LYS A 80 -22.16 -21.45 30.03
N SER A 81 -21.98 -22.69 29.56
CA SER A 81 -22.71 -23.86 30.07
C SER A 81 -22.10 -24.47 31.34
N THR A 82 -20.78 -24.31 31.54
CA THR A 82 -20.04 -24.93 32.66
C THR A 82 -19.77 -23.97 33.82
N LEU A 83 -19.85 -22.66 33.60
CA LEU A 83 -19.55 -21.61 34.59
C LEU A 83 -20.25 -21.87 35.94
N SER A 84 -21.58 -22.00 35.94
CA SER A 84 -22.36 -22.21 37.16
C SER A 84 -21.96 -23.51 37.89
N ALA A 85 -21.72 -24.59 37.15
CA ALA A 85 -21.34 -25.89 37.72
C ALA A 85 -19.93 -25.85 38.33
N ASN A 86 -18.98 -25.17 37.69
CA ASN A 86 -17.61 -25.06 38.20
C ASN A 86 -17.52 -24.10 39.39
N THR A 87 -18.21 -22.96 39.36
CA THR A 87 -18.34 -22.05 40.51
C THR A 87 -18.96 -22.77 41.71
N LYS A 88 -19.96 -23.64 41.48
CA LYS A 88 -20.52 -24.48 42.55
C LYS A 88 -19.49 -25.42 43.16
N LYS A 89 -18.69 -26.13 42.34
CA LYS A 89 -17.61 -27.01 42.83
C LYS A 89 -16.62 -26.24 43.72
N ILE A 90 -16.23 -25.03 43.30
CA ILE A 90 -15.35 -24.15 44.07
C ILE A 90 -15.98 -23.81 45.43
N ASN A 91 -17.25 -23.38 45.44
CA ASN A 91 -17.96 -23.03 46.68
C ASN A 91 -18.13 -24.23 47.62
N ASP A 92 -18.33 -25.43 47.10
CA ASP A 92 -18.40 -26.66 47.89
C ASP A 92 -17.04 -27.00 48.53
N ILE A 93 -15.93 -26.75 47.82
CA ILE A 93 -14.57 -26.86 48.37
C ILE A 93 -14.36 -25.82 49.49
N LEU A 94 -14.76 -24.56 49.29
CA LEU A 94 -14.67 -23.52 50.33
C LEU A 94 -15.36 -23.95 51.61
N LYS A 95 -16.63 -24.39 51.54
CA LYS A 95 -17.40 -24.85 52.70
C LYS A 95 -16.75 -26.05 53.40
N LYS A 96 -16.31 -27.04 52.64
CA LYS A 96 -15.58 -28.23 53.16
C LYS A 96 -14.36 -27.83 54.00
N TYR A 97 -13.64 -26.79 53.58
CA TYR A 97 -12.41 -26.35 54.24
C TYR A 97 -12.66 -25.30 55.32
N LYS A 98 -13.71 -24.48 55.23
CA LYS A 98 -14.17 -23.60 56.31
C LYS A 98 -14.49 -24.37 57.58
N ASP A 99 -15.05 -25.57 57.46
CA ASP A 99 -15.33 -26.44 58.61
C ASP A 99 -14.09 -26.98 59.31
N LYS A 100 -12.93 -26.95 58.66
CA LYS A 100 -11.65 -27.32 59.25
C LYS A 100 -10.96 -26.18 60.01
N ILE A 101 -11.47 -24.95 59.92
CA ILE A 101 -10.95 -23.81 60.69
C ILE A 101 -11.50 -23.92 62.11
N THR A 102 -10.62 -24.22 63.07
CA THR A 102 -11.00 -24.49 64.47
C THR A 102 -11.13 -23.22 65.32
N ALA A 103 -10.43 -22.15 64.95
CA ALA A 103 -10.48 -20.85 65.61
C ALA A 103 -11.77 -20.10 65.22
N PRO A 104 -12.72 -19.84 66.16
CA PRO A 104 -14.00 -19.22 65.85
C PRO A 104 -13.90 -17.87 65.13
N GLU A 105 -12.92 -17.05 65.52
CA GLU A 105 -12.62 -15.74 64.96
C GLU A 105 -12.07 -15.80 63.54
N LEU A 106 -11.33 -16.86 63.18
CA LEU A 106 -10.83 -17.07 61.82
C LEU A 106 -11.91 -17.72 60.95
N LYS A 107 -12.70 -18.64 61.51
CA LYS A 107 -13.84 -19.26 60.82
C LYS A 107 -14.90 -18.23 60.43
N ALA A 108 -15.10 -17.19 61.25
CA ALA A 108 -15.99 -16.07 60.95
C ALA A 108 -15.51 -15.20 59.79
N LYS A 109 -14.20 -15.14 59.52
CA LYS A 109 -13.62 -14.38 58.40
C LYS A 109 -13.72 -15.14 57.07
N ALA A 110 -13.74 -16.48 57.11
CA ALA A 110 -13.80 -17.34 55.93
C ALA A 110 -15.16 -17.24 55.22
N LYS A 111 -15.15 -16.91 53.93
CA LYS A 111 -16.36 -16.72 53.12
C LYS A 111 -16.93 -18.03 52.59
N ASP A 112 -18.25 -18.09 52.41
CA ASP A 112 -18.95 -19.31 51.95
C ASP A 112 -19.02 -19.44 50.44
N THR A 113 -18.79 -18.33 49.73
CA THR A 113 -18.77 -18.26 48.29
C THR A 113 -17.47 -17.61 47.80
N PHE A 114 -17.01 -18.05 46.64
CA PHE A 114 -15.89 -17.44 45.92
C PHE A 114 -16.42 -16.22 45.18
N SER A 115 -16.74 -15.18 45.95
CA SER A 115 -17.35 -13.95 45.47
C SER A 115 -16.95 -12.77 46.34
N PHE A 116 -16.70 -11.62 45.71
CA PHE A 116 -16.51 -10.37 46.42
C PHE A 116 -17.84 -9.76 46.92
N SER A 117 -18.99 -10.31 46.53
CA SER A 117 -20.30 -9.91 47.08
C SER A 117 -20.40 -10.17 48.60
N GLU A 118 -19.57 -11.06 49.13
CA GLU A 118 -19.45 -11.37 50.55
C GLU A 118 -18.85 -10.25 51.41
N PHE A 119 -18.30 -9.19 50.78
CA PHE A 119 -17.74 -8.03 51.48
C PHE A 119 -18.74 -6.87 51.63
N GLY A 120 -19.90 -6.93 50.97
CA GLY A 120 -20.97 -5.95 51.10
C GLY A 120 -21.32 -5.25 49.79
N ASP A 121 -21.54 -3.94 49.88
CA ASP A 121 -21.84 -3.10 48.72
C ASP A 121 -20.62 -2.95 47.77
N ASP A 122 -20.81 -2.25 46.66
CA ASP A 122 -19.77 -2.06 45.65
C ASP A 122 -18.52 -1.37 46.22
N SER A 123 -18.69 -0.48 47.20
CA SER A 123 -17.57 0.23 47.83
C SER A 123 -16.71 -0.74 48.67
N ALA A 124 -17.34 -1.56 49.50
CA ALA A 124 -16.64 -2.54 50.32
C ALA A 124 -16.00 -3.65 49.46
N ALA A 125 -16.66 -4.05 48.36
CA ALA A 125 -16.10 -4.99 47.39
C ALA A 125 -14.83 -4.42 46.71
N LYS A 126 -14.87 -3.16 46.26
CA LYS A 126 -13.70 -2.48 45.67
C LYS A 126 -12.54 -2.34 46.67
N GLU A 127 -12.83 -1.97 47.91
CA GLU A 127 -11.83 -1.89 48.98
C GLU A 127 -11.20 -3.27 49.26
N ALA A 128 -11.98 -4.34 49.13
CA ALA A 128 -11.47 -5.70 49.26
C ALA A 128 -10.58 -6.13 48.07
N MET A 129 -10.89 -5.67 46.85
CA MET A 129 -10.13 -5.98 45.64
C MET A 129 -8.82 -5.19 45.54
N LYS A 130 -8.75 -3.95 46.06
CA LYS A 130 -7.62 -3.04 45.86
C LYS A 130 -6.25 -3.62 46.26
N PRO A 131 -6.07 -4.30 47.41
CA PRO A 131 -4.75 -4.87 47.75
C PRO A 131 -4.27 -5.91 46.75
N ILE A 132 -5.18 -6.69 46.16
CA ILE A 132 -4.86 -7.70 45.14
C ILE A 132 -4.39 -7.00 43.86
N PHE A 133 -5.08 -5.92 43.49
CA PHE A 133 -4.70 -5.07 42.37
C PHE A 133 -3.32 -4.43 42.56
N ASP A 134 -3.07 -3.84 43.73
CA ASP A 134 -1.82 -3.16 44.04
C ASP A 134 -0.62 -4.12 43.90
N THR A 135 -0.75 -5.36 44.35
CA THR A 135 0.28 -6.39 44.13
C THR A 135 0.46 -6.71 42.66
N ALA A 136 -0.62 -6.87 41.89
CA ALA A 136 -0.53 -7.11 40.45
C ALA A 136 0.18 -5.95 39.72
N MET A 137 -0.08 -4.69 40.12
CA MET A 137 0.59 -3.52 39.54
C MET A 137 2.10 -3.53 39.79
N GLN A 138 2.55 -3.98 40.97
CA GLN A 138 3.99 -4.11 41.25
C GLN A 138 4.68 -5.12 40.33
N ASP A 139 3.98 -6.19 39.96
CA ASP A 139 4.53 -7.18 39.04
C ASP A 139 4.54 -6.70 37.59
N TYR A 140 3.52 -5.93 37.17
CA TYR A 140 3.56 -5.24 35.88
C TYR A 140 4.69 -4.21 35.83
N GLU A 141 4.90 -3.44 36.89
CA GLU A 141 6.02 -2.48 37.00
C GLU A 141 7.38 -3.17 36.81
N LYS A 142 7.63 -4.28 37.50
CA LYS A 142 8.87 -5.07 37.31
C LYS A 142 9.02 -5.56 35.87
N GLN A 143 7.93 -6.03 35.26
CA GLN A 143 7.94 -6.50 33.87
C GLN A 143 8.20 -5.36 32.89
N ILE A 144 7.65 -4.17 33.12
CA ILE A 144 7.86 -2.99 32.29
C ILE A 144 9.33 -2.59 32.35
N ILE A 145 9.91 -2.46 33.54
CA ILE A 145 11.33 -2.14 33.71
C ILE A 145 12.22 -3.15 32.98
N LYS A 146 11.91 -4.46 33.09
CA LYS A 146 12.64 -5.51 32.35
C LYS A 146 12.49 -5.37 30.83
N THR A 147 11.29 -5.00 30.36
CA THR A 147 10.99 -4.82 28.94
C THR A 147 11.70 -3.59 28.37
N LEU A 148 11.74 -2.49 29.12
CA LEU A 148 12.50 -1.27 28.76
C LEU A 148 13.99 -1.61 28.65
N ALA A 149 14.55 -2.29 29.65
CA ALA A 149 15.95 -2.71 29.66
C ALA A 149 16.30 -3.57 28.44
N SER A 150 15.49 -4.58 28.13
CA SER A 150 15.77 -5.47 27.00
C SER A 150 15.57 -4.80 25.64
N ARG A 151 14.53 -3.98 25.44
CA ARG A 151 14.21 -3.38 24.14
C ARG A 151 15.11 -2.22 23.76
N GLN A 152 15.68 -1.55 24.76
CA GLN A 152 16.55 -0.38 24.56
C GLN A 152 18.02 -0.71 24.86
N GLU A 153 18.33 -1.97 25.15
CA GLU A 153 19.69 -2.46 25.40
C GLU A 153 20.40 -1.67 26.52
N ILE A 154 19.64 -1.28 27.55
CA ILE A 154 20.15 -0.56 28.74
C ILE A 154 20.11 -1.45 29.98
N SER A 155 20.87 -1.08 31.02
CA SER A 155 20.85 -1.83 32.28
C SER A 155 19.48 -1.74 32.97
N GLN A 156 19.13 -2.73 33.79
CA GLN A 156 17.89 -2.67 34.59
C GLN A 156 17.88 -1.49 35.57
N ALA A 157 19.05 -1.04 36.01
CA ALA A 157 19.16 0.14 36.87
C ALA A 157 18.82 1.42 36.09
N ASP A 158 19.29 1.55 34.86
CA ASP A 158 18.99 2.70 33.99
C ASP A 158 17.52 2.69 33.56
N ALA A 159 16.99 1.53 33.16
CA ALA A 159 15.58 1.36 32.85
C ALA A 159 14.68 1.73 34.05
N LYS A 160 15.09 1.35 35.27
CA LYS A 160 14.41 1.77 36.49
C LYS A 160 14.50 3.29 36.71
N ALA A 161 15.65 3.92 36.44
CA ALA A 161 15.79 5.36 36.55
C ALA A 161 14.86 6.12 35.58
N HIS A 162 14.74 5.65 34.33
CA HIS A 162 13.78 6.19 33.36
C HIS A 162 12.33 6.01 33.83
N TRP A 163 11.99 4.83 34.35
CA TRP A 163 10.68 4.55 34.92
C TRP A 163 10.34 5.44 36.13
N ASP A 164 11.29 5.58 37.07
CA ASP A 164 11.14 6.42 38.25
C ASP A 164 11.05 7.92 37.89
N GLY A 165 11.61 8.31 36.74
CA GLY A 165 11.54 9.66 36.20
C GLY A 165 10.18 10.03 35.57
N LEU A 166 9.32 9.05 35.32
CA LEU A 166 7.97 9.29 34.83
C LEU A 166 7.06 9.86 35.92
N SER A 167 6.20 10.81 35.54
CA SER A 167 5.13 11.31 36.40
C SER A 167 4.14 10.21 36.77
N GLU A 168 3.33 10.44 37.81
CA GLU A 168 2.29 9.50 38.23
C GLU A 168 1.26 9.22 37.12
N SER A 169 0.85 10.25 36.37
CA SER A 169 -0.10 10.08 35.25
C SER A 169 0.52 9.29 34.09
N GLN A 170 1.81 9.47 33.80
CA GLN A 170 2.54 8.67 32.80
C GLN A 170 2.68 7.21 33.23
N ARG A 171 3.07 6.93 34.48
CA ARG A 171 3.14 5.56 35.00
C ARG A 171 1.78 4.87 35.00
N THR A 172 0.73 5.59 35.39
CA THR A 172 -0.66 5.11 35.29
C THR A 172 -1.03 4.72 33.85
N THR A 173 -0.63 5.53 32.88
CA THR A 173 -0.86 5.26 31.45
C THR A 173 -0.17 3.98 30.99
N VAL A 174 1.13 3.83 31.27
CA VAL A 174 1.91 2.66 30.84
C VAL A 174 1.44 1.38 31.56
N LEU A 175 1.09 1.47 32.85
CA LEU A 175 0.52 0.35 33.59
C LEU A 175 -0.86 -0.05 33.03
N SER A 176 -1.71 0.90 32.67
CA SER A 176 -3.01 0.62 32.04
C SER A 176 -2.86 -0.06 30.69
N LEU A 177 -1.92 0.39 29.87
CA LEU A 177 -1.56 -0.25 28.60
C LEU A 177 -1.08 -1.69 28.82
N ALA A 178 -0.11 -1.89 29.71
CA ALA A 178 0.42 -3.21 30.02
C ALA A 178 -0.62 -4.15 30.61
N PHE A 179 -1.54 -3.63 31.43
CA PHE A 179 -2.66 -4.40 31.98
C PHE A 179 -3.62 -4.87 30.88
N ASN A 180 -3.92 -4.00 29.91
CA ASN A 180 -4.88 -4.29 28.85
C ASN A 180 -4.40 -5.32 27.84
N GLY A 181 -3.14 -5.23 27.38
CA GLY A 181 -2.63 -6.07 26.28
C GLY A 181 -1.36 -6.85 26.59
N GLY A 182 -0.88 -6.79 27.83
CA GLY A 182 0.37 -7.39 28.26
C GLY A 182 1.58 -6.51 27.98
N THR A 183 2.56 -6.56 28.88
CA THR A 183 3.74 -5.69 28.87
C THR A 183 4.53 -5.73 27.57
N LYS A 184 4.83 -6.92 27.04
CA LYS A 184 5.65 -7.05 25.82
C LYS A 184 4.98 -6.47 24.58
N ALA A 185 3.67 -6.59 24.47
CA ALA A 185 2.91 -6.12 23.30
C ALA A 185 2.68 -4.61 23.39
N MET A 186 2.23 -4.14 24.55
CA MET A 186 1.78 -2.76 24.71
C MET A 186 2.93 -1.78 25.04
N VAL A 187 4.01 -2.25 25.67
CA VAL A 187 5.26 -1.49 25.81
C VAL A 187 6.20 -1.89 24.67
N GLY A 188 5.78 -1.52 23.44
CA GLY A 188 6.49 -1.81 22.19
C GLY A 188 7.83 -1.09 22.05
N LYS A 189 8.54 -1.33 20.94
CA LYS A 189 9.88 -0.75 20.67
C LYS A 189 9.82 0.79 20.67
N ASN A 190 8.84 1.36 19.98
CA ASN A 190 8.69 2.82 19.85
C ASN A 190 8.31 3.50 21.17
N LEU A 191 7.32 2.96 21.90
CA LEU A 191 6.95 3.50 23.21
C LEU A 191 8.10 3.37 24.22
N SER A 192 8.85 2.25 24.17
CA SER A 192 10.05 2.08 25.01
C SER A 192 11.12 3.14 24.70
N ALA A 193 11.37 3.39 23.41
CA ALA A 193 12.31 4.42 22.97
C ALA A 193 11.84 5.84 23.37
N ALA A 194 10.55 6.12 23.27
CA ALA A 194 9.98 7.40 23.71
C ALA A 194 10.14 7.62 25.22
N ILE A 195 9.92 6.57 26.04
CA ILE A 195 10.11 6.62 27.49
C ILE A 195 11.59 6.87 27.85
N VAL A 196 12.51 6.13 27.23
CA VAL A 196 13.96 6.26 27.52
C VAL A 196 14.52 7.59 27.04
N SER A 197 14.10 8.06 25.87
CA SER A 197 14.52 9.38 25.34
C SER A 197 13.84 10.57 26.01
N GLY A 198 12.77 10.34 26.78
CA GLY A 198 11.95 11.42 27.36
C GLY A 198 11.10 12.17 26.32
N ASN A 199 10.93 11.63 25.11
CA ASN A 199 10.11 12.24 24.06
C ASN A 199 8.62 12.01 24.33
N ILE A 200 8.02 12.94 25.07
CA ILE A 200 6.63 12.87 25.53
C ILE A 200 5.61 12.95 24.37
N HIS A 201 5.95 13.58 23.24
CA HIS A 201 5.10 13.68 22.06
C HIS A 201 4.99 12.34 21.33
N ASN A 202 6.12 11.66 21.14
CA ASN A 202 6.13 10.31 20.57
C ASN A 202 5.44 9.32 21.51
N ALA A 203 5.65 9.44 22.82
CA ALA A 203 4.93 8.62 23.80
C ALA A 203 3.41 8.83 23.71
N PHE A 204 2.96 10.08 23.58
CA PHE A 204 1.54 10.40 23.36
C PHE A 204 1.00 9.78 22.08
N TYR A 205 1.73 9.90 20.96
CA TYR A 205 1.32 9.33 19.67
C TYR A 205 1.21 7.80 19.72
N GLU A 206 2.19 7.13 20.33
CA GLU A 206 2.22 5.67 20.48
C GLU A 206 1.09 5.15 21.40
N VAL A 207 0.74 5.90 22.45
CA VAL A 207 -0.42 5.60 23.30
C VAL A 207 -1.72 5.70 22.49
N LEU A 208 -1.85 6.75 21.67
CA LEU A 208 -3.10 7.08 20.97
C LEU A 208 -3.36 6.21 19.72
N PHE A 209 -2.29 5.83 19.01
CA PHE A 209 -2.36 5.16 17.71
C PHE A 209 -1.55 3.86 17.61
N GLY A 210 -0.41 3.76 18.31
CA GLY A 210 0.52 2.63 18.19
C GLY A 210 0.05 1.35 18.89
N SER A 211 -0.81 1.47 19.90
CA SER A 211 -1.21 0.41 20.82
C SER A 211 -2.56 -0.26 20.49
N ASN A 212 -3.17 0.08 19.36
CA ASN A 212 -4.51 -0.40 18.94
C ASN A 212 -4.49 -1.47 17.83
N ARG A 213 -3.35 -2.11 17.62
CA ARG A 213 -3.26 -3.27 16.71
C ARG A 213 -3.71 -4.53 17.46
N SER A 214 -4.83 -5.11 17.06
CA SER A 214 -5.22 -6.43 17.52
C SER A 214 -4.25 -7.48 16.97
N LYS A 215 -3.75 -8.38 17.82
CA LYS A 215 -2.92 -9.52 17.38
C LYS A 215 -3.72 -10.64 16.71
N ASP A 216 -5.05 -10.57 16.74
CA ASP A 216 -5.91 -11.57 16.07
C ASP A 216 -5.96 -11.37 14.54
N PHE A 217 -5.17 -10.43 13.99
CA PHE A 217 -5.13 -10.03 12.57
C PHE A 217 -3.76 -10.15 11.90
N ASN A 218 -2.85 -10.95 12.47
CA ASN A 218 -1.54 -11.17 11.87
C ASN A 218 -1.30 -12.66 11.59
N ASP A 219 -1.81 -13.17 10.47
CA ASP A 219 -1.21 -14.35 9.83
C ASP A 219 -1.31 -14.40 8.27
N ASP A 220 -1.84 -13.37 7.60
CA ASP A 220 -2.09 -13.44 6.15
C ASP A 220 -2.09 -12.09 5.41
N GLY A 221 -1.46 -11.04 5.96
CA GLY A 221 -1.15 -9.84 5.19
C GLY A 221 -2.34 -8.94 4.80
N LYS A 222 -3.45 -8.96 5.54
CA LYS A 222 -4.61 -8.07 5.32
C LYS A 222 -5.02 -7.30 6.59
N ALA A 223 -4.99 -5.97 6.46
CA ALA A 223 -5.59 -4.90 7.28
C ALA A 223 -5.58 -5.01 8.82
N ASP A 224 -4.81 -4.12 9.46
CA ASP A 224 -4.85 -3.77 10.90
C ASP A 224 -6.29 -3.33 11.33
N GLY A 225 -7.13 -4.26 11.79
CA GLY A 225 -8.46 -3.94 12.32
C GLY A 225 -8.38 -3.14 13.64
N ARG A 226 -8.86 -1.89 13.65
CA ARG A 226 -8.82 -0.98 14.82
C ARG A 226 -10.15 -1.02 15.58
N SER A 227 -10.15 -1.50 16.83
CA SER A 227 -11.37 -1.65 17.65
C SER A 227 -11.79 -0.38 18.38
N TYR A 228 -13.08 -0.02 18.29
CA TYR A 228 -13.70 1.11 18.99
C TYR A 228 -13.54 1.08 20.51
N GLY A 229 -13.81 -0.06 21.16
CA GLY A 229 -13.72 -0.17 22.61
C GLY A 229 -12.31 0.11 23.14
N LEU A 230 -11.29 -0.27 22.37
CA LEU A 230 -9.90 0.04 22.69
C LEU A 230 -9.57 1.51 22.42
N GLN A 231 -10.10 2.10 21.34
CA GLN A 231 -9.87 3.52 21.02
C GLN A 231 -10.38 4.47 22.10
N GLU A 232 -11.55 4.20 22.69
CA GLU A 232 -12.06 5.03 23.80
C GLU A 232 -11.14 5.01 25.03
N ARG A 233 -10.54 3.85 25.34
CA ARG A 233 -9.56 3.71 26.42
C ARG A 233 -8.26 4.44 26.09
N ARG A 234 -7.78 4.37 24.85
CA ARG A 234 -6.56 5.09 24.41
C ARG A 234 -6.69 6.60 24.49
N PHE A 235 -7.86 7.17 24.21
CA PHE A 235 -8.06 8.61 24.43
C PHE A 235 -7.95 9.00 25.90
N ALA A 236 -8.50 8.19 26.81
CA ALA A 236 -8.41 8.48 28.24
C ALA A 236 -6.98 8.30 28.79
N GLU A 237 -6.27 7.29 28.29
CA GLU A 237 -4.84 7.08 28.60
C GLU A 237 -3.98 8.23 28.06
N ALA A 238 -4.24 8.69 26.83
CA ALA A 238 -3.58 9.86 26.27
C ALA A 238 -3.87 11.15 27.06
N PHE A 239 -5.11 11.32 27.56
CA PHE A 239 -5.47 12.43 28.44
C PHE A 239 -4.60 12.47 29.70
N LYS A 240 -4.30 11.31 30.30
CA LYS A 240 -3.39 11.22 31.44
C LYS A 240 -1.97 11.66 31.10
N VAL A 241 -1.48 11.43 29.89
CA VAL A 241 -0.18 11.97 29.47
C VAL A 241 -0.23 13.51 29.38
N LEU A 242 -1.33 14.10 28.86
CA LEU A 242 -1.50 15.56 28.78
C LEU A 242 -1.45 16.24 30.15
N GLU A 243 -2.03 15.64 31.19
CA GLU A 243 -2.00 16.18 32.56
C GLU A 243 -0.57 16.43 33.06
N SER A 244 0.40 15.66 32.57
CA SER A 244 1.82 15.76 32.96
C SER A 244 2.65 16.69 32.09
N MET A 245 2.13 17.14 30.94
CA MET A 245 2.87 17.99 30.01
C MET A 245 2.94 19.44 30.49
N THR A 246 4.11 20.06 30.31
CA THR A 246 4.27 21.51 30.42
C THR A 246 3.50 22.22 29.30
N LEU A 247 3.21 23.52 29.49
CA LEU A 247 2.53 24.33 28.49
C LEU A 247 3.26 24.38 27.14
N ALA A 248 4.60 24.42 27.17
CA ALA A 248 5.42 24.37 25.96
C ALA A 248 5.29 23.04 25.20
N GLN A 249 5.28 21.92 25.94
CA GLN A 249 5.05 20.59 25.36
C GLN A 249 3.64 20.48 24.78
N LYS A 250 2.64 21.01 25.49
CA LYS A 250 1.24 21.09 25.02
C LYS A 250 1.12 21.88 23.71
N LYS A 251 1.82 23.02 23.59
CA LYS A 251 1.86 23.82 22.36
C LYS A 251 2.46 23.04 21.18
N GLN A 252 3.61 22.39 21.41
CA GLN A 252 4.25 21.54 20.40
C GLN A 252 3.36 20.37 19.98
N LEU A 253 2.66 19.75 20.93
CA LEU A 253 1.72 18.66 20.63
C LEU A 253 0.55 19.14 19.79
N TYR A 254 -0.02 20.31 20.11
CA TYR A 254 -1.12 20.89 19.35
C TYR A 254 -0.73 21.16 17.89
N SER A 255 0.48 21.68 17.67
CA SER A 255 1.03 21.87 16.32
C SER A 255 1.13 20.55 15.56
N LEU A 256 1.67 19.51 16.19
CA LEU A 256 1.81 18.19 15.58
C LEU A 256 0.46 17.54 15.24
N LEU A 257 -0.51 17.65 16.16
CA LEU A 257 -1.87 17.15 15.93
C LEU A 257 -2.53 17.88 14.76
N SER A 258 -2.33 19.19 14.65
CA SER A 258 -2.87 20.02 13.58
C SER A 258 -2.25 19.69 12.22
N GLU A 259 -0.93 19.51 12.16
CA GLU A 259 -0.21 19.08 10.95
C GLU A 259 -0.67 17.69 10.47
N GLN A 260 -0.90 16.76 11.41
CA GLN A 260 -1.33 15.40 11.08
C GLN A 260 -2.86 15.24 11.04
N LYS A 261 -3.63 16.33 11.09
CA LYS A 261 -5.10 16.33 11.20
C LYS A 261 -5.79 15.46 10.13
N GLY A 262 -5.33 15.51 8.88
CA GLY A 262 -5.89 14.68 7.80
C GLY A 262 -5.71 13.18 8.03
N LYS A 263 -4.51 12.75 8.43
CA LYS A 263 -4.21 11.34 8.74
C LYS A 263 -4.97 10.86 9.96
N ILE A 264 -5.12 11.71 10.97
CA ILE A 264 -5.92 11.43 12.17
C ILE A 264 -7.40 11.31 11.80
N ASN A 265 -7.91 12.19 10.91
CA ASN A 265 -9.29 12.13 10.45
C ASN A 265 -9.58 10.83 9.69
N ASN A 266 -8.66 10.38 8.83
CA ASN A 266 -8.75 9.07 8.17
C ASN A 266 -8.66 7.91 9.17
N TYR A 267 -7.74 7.99 10.13
CA TYR A 267 -7.61 6.99 11.19
C TYR A 267 -8.95 6.79 11.94
N LEU A 268 -9.61 7.88 12.35
CA LEU A 268 -10.87 7.83 13.10
C LEU A 268 -12.03 7.34 12.23
N ASN A 269 -12.05 7.64 10.94
CA ASN A 269 -13.09 7.17 10.04
C ASN A 269 -13.02 5.65 9.77
N ASN A 270 -11.86 5.03 10.01
CA ASN A 270 -11.58 3.61 9.78
C ASN A 270 -11.62 2.73 11.07
N VAL A 271 -12.11 3.26 12.18
CA VAL A 271 -12.32 2.48 13.42
C VAL A 271 -13.61 1.65 13.32
N VAL A 272 -13.54 0.38 13.67
CA VAL A 272 -14.64 -0.60 13.57
C VAL A 272 -15.12 -1.10 14.94
N ASP A 273 -16.35 -1.62 15.01
CA ASP A 273 -16.81 -2.36 16.19
C ASP A 273 -16.31 -3.81 16.11
N VAL A 274 -15.96 -4.41 17.24
CA VAL A 274 -15.48 -5.79 17.30
C VAL A 274 -16.29 -6.52 18.36
N ASN A 275 -17.03 -7.54 17.96
CA ASN A 275 -17.82 -8.33 18.90
C ASN A 275 -16.97 -9.40 19.61
N ASN A 276 -17.54 -10.05 20.63
CA ASN A 276 -16.85 -11.07 21.45
C ASN A 276 -16.43 -12.35 20.70
N LYS A 277 -16.73 -12.45 19.40
CA LYS A 277 -16.30 -13.55 18.52
C LYS A 277 -15.21 -13.11 17.52
N GLY A 278 -14.77 -11.85 17.56
CA GLY A 278 -13.82 -11.29 16.60
C GLY A 278 -14.46 -10.85 15.28
N GLU A 279 -15.79 -10.81 15.18
CA GLU A 279 -16.49 -10.35 13.98
C GLU A 279 -16.58 -8.81 13.99
N HIS A 280 -16.33 -8.20 12.82
CA HIS A 280 -16.33 -6.75 12.63
C HIS A 280 -17.67 -6.24 12.12
N SER A 281 -18.09 -5.08 12.60
CA SER A 281 -19.18 -4.31 11.98
C SER A 281 -18.80 -2.84 11.84
N LEU A 282 -19.43 -2.16 10.87
CA LEU A 282 -19.40 -0.71 10.86
C LEU A 282 -19.83 -0.17 12.21
N LEU A 283 -19.14 0.88 12.62
CA LEU A 283 -19.49 1.60 13.83
C LEU A 283 -20.85 2.26 13.63
N ALA A 284 -21.82 1.97 14.50
CA ALA A 284 -23.11 2.66 14.48
C ALA A 284 -22.89 4.18 14.47
N ASP A 285 -23.67 4.93 13.69
CA ASP A 285 -23.49 6.37 13.47
C ASP A 285 -23.37 7.16 14.78
N ASP A 286 -24.15 6.79 15.78
CA ASP A 286 -24.17 7.34 17.13
C ASP A 286 -22.87 7.06 17.92
N ARG A 287 -22.26 5.88 17.78
CA ARG A 287 -20.94 5.57 18.34
C ARG A 287 -19.82 6.30 17.59
N LYS A 288 -19.91 6.40 16.26
CA LYS A 288 -18.96 7.16 15.43
C LYS A 288 -18.97 8.63 15.81
N LYS A 289 -20.15 9.22 15.95
CA LYS A 289 -20.34 10.58 16.49
C LYS A 289 -19.69 10.73 17.86
N ALA A 290 -19.98 9.82 18.79
CA ALA A 290 -19.42 9.90 20.14
C ALA A 290 -17.88 9.86 20.18
N MET A 291 -17.23 9.05 19.33
CA MET A 291 -15.77 8.99 19.25
C MET A 291 -15.14 10.24 18.64
N PHE A 292 -15.71 10.78 17.56
CA PHE A 292 -15.26 12.05 16.99
C PHE A 292 -15.43 13.20 17.98
N THR A 293 -16.57 13.26 18.68
CA THR A 293 -16.79 14.23 19.76
C THR A 293 -15.73 14.10 20.85
N LYS A 294 -15.47 12.89 21.37
CA LYS A 294 -14.45 12.67 22.42
C LYS A 294 -13.05 13.12 21.99
N PHE A 295 -12.64 12.84 20.76
CA PHE A 295 -11.34 13.26 20.25
C PHE A 295 -11.27 14.78 20.04
N ASN A 296 -12.30 15.39 19.46
CA ASN A 296 -12.37 16.84 19.29
C ASN A 296 -12.42 17.56 20.65
N ASP A 297 -13.11 17.02 21.65
CA ASP A 297 -13.14 17.54 23.01
C ASP A 297 -11.76 17.48 23.68
N LEU A 298 -10.99 16.40 23.45
CA LEU A 298 -9.61 16.26 23.93
C LEU A 298 -8.73 17.40 23.38
N VAL A 299 -8.78 17.62 22.06
CA VAL A 299 -7.97 18.66 21.41
C VAL A 299 -8.51 20.07 21.72
N GLY A 300 -9.82 20.20 21.91
CA GLY A 300 -10.47 21.45 22.34
C GLY A 300 -10.09 21.86 23.76
N GLN A 301 -9.91 20.91 24.68
CA GLN A 301 -9.38 21.19 26.02
C GLN A 301 -7.93 21.66 25.95
N LEU A 302 -7.10 21.00 25.13
CA LEU A 302 -5.72 21.44 24.89
C LEU A 302 -5.68 22.86 24.33
N LYS A 303 -6.55 23.17 23.36
CA LYS A 303 -6.72 24.53 22.82
C LYS A 303 -7.10 25.54 23.92
N THR A 304 -8.11 25.22 24.72
CA THR A 304 -8.60 26.12 25.78
C THR A 304 -7.52 26.42 26.81
N GLU A 305 -6.72 25.42 27.19
CA GLU A 305 -5.58 25.61 28.09
C GLU A 305 -4.48 26.49 27.49
N LEU A 306 -4.21 26.36 26.18
CA LEU A 306 -3.22 27.17 25.47
C LEU A 306 -3.71 28.62 25.29
N ASP A 307 -4.95 28.81 24.88
CA ASP A 307 -5.59 30.12 24.74
C ASP A 307 -5.63 30.86 26.08
N SER A 308 -5.97 30.17 27.17
CA SER A 308 -6.00 30.73 28.53
C SER A 308 -4.61 31.11 29.07
N ALA A 309 -3.55 30.67 28.39
CA ALA A 309 -2.17 30.97 28.73
C ALA A 309 -1.50 31.90 27.71
N ASP A 310 -2.29 32.68 26.96
CA ASP A 310 -1.86 33.65 25.95
C ASP A 310 -1.10 33.03 24.76
N PHE A 311 -1.38 31.76 24.44
CA PHE A 311 -0.90 31.09 23.24
C PHE A 311 -2.07 30.73 22.32
N PRO A 312 -2.66 31.71 21.60
CA PRO A 312 -3.78 31.44 20.71
C PRO A 312 -3.35 30.47 19.61
N VAL A 313 -4.13 29.40 19.44
CA VAL A 313 -3.93 28.42 18.36
C VAL A 313 -5.18 28.34 17.49
N GLY A 314 -5.00 27.98 16.22
CA GLY A 314 -6.06 27.90 15.20
C GLY A 314 -7.15 26.88 15.54
N GLY A 315 -8.21 26.82 14.73
CA GLY A 315 -9.30 25.85 14.92
C GLY A 315 -8.88 24.42 14.61
N PHE A 316 -9.29 23.47 15.46
CA PHE A 316 -9.08 22.04 15.24
C PHE A 316 -10.41 21.29 15.32
N GLU A 317 -10.76 20.57 14.25
CA GLU A 317 -11.94 19.73 14.20
C GLU A 317 -11.74 18.58 13.20
N CYS A 318 -11.81 17.34 13.69
CA CYS A 318 -11.98 16.15 12.85
C CYS A 318 -13.47 15.95 12.55
N LYS A 319 -13.81 15.61 11.31
CA LYS A 319 -15.20 15.45 10.84
C LYS A 319 -15.46 14.02 10.38
N ILE A 320 -16.66 13.54 10.72
CA ILE A 320 -17.18 12.27 10.22
C ILE A 320 -17.37 12.41 8.71
N GLY A 321 -16.76 11.53 7.92
CA GLY A 321 -16.99 11.53 6.48
C GLY A 321 -18.47 11.28 6.17
N THR A 322 -19.05 12.06 5.25
CA THR A 322 -20.43 11.87 4.76
C THR A 322 -20.53 10.84 3.64
N GLY A 323 -19.39 10.29 3.20
CA GLY A 323 -19.36 9.11 2.35
C GLY A 323 -19.48 7.84 3.18
N LEU A 324 -20.25 6.87 2.67
CA LEU A 324 -19.94 5.47 2.96
C LEU A 324 -18.43 5.27 2.70
N PRO A 325 -17.74 4.49 3.55
CA PRO A 325 -16.28 4.39 3.52
C PRO A 325 -15.80 4.12 2.10
N ILE A 326 -14.89 4.97 1.64
CA ILE A 326 -14.32 4.91 0.31
C ILE A 326 -13.27 3.79 0.33
N GLU A 327 -13.52 2.75 -0.48
CA GLU A 327 -12.75 1.54 -0.79
C GLU A 327 -12.93 0.26 0.08
N PRO A 328 -12.86 -0.95 -0.53
CA PRO A 328 -13.95 -1.94 -0.50
C PRO A 328 -13.75 -3.05 0.53
N TYR A 329 -14.34 -2.94 1.71
CA TYR A 329 -14.60 -4.10 2.57
C TYR A 329 -15.89 -3.91 3.38
N LEU A 330 -17.03 -4.24 2.77
CA LEU A 330 -18.30 -4.43 3.46
C LEU A 330 -18.81 -5.85 3.21
N ILE A 331 -18.41 -6.76 4.09
CA ILE A 331 -19.14 -8.01 4.34
C ILE A 331 -20.27 -7.65 5.32
N TYR A 332 -21.52 -7.51 4.85
CA TYR A 332 -22.69 -7.63 5.73
C TYR A 332 -23.16 -9.09 5.74
N MET A 333 -23.18 -9.67 6.94
CA MET A 333 -23.29 -11.09 7.26
C MET A 333 -24.73 -11.63 7.28
N GLY A 334 -24.95 -12.88 6.89
CA GLY A 334 -25.79 -13.79 7.70
C GLY A 334 -26.86 -14.65 7.04
N GLN A 335 -27.14 -14.55 5.74
CA GLN A 335 -27.88 -15.57 4.99
C GLN A 335 -27.33 -15.68 3.56
N ASP A 336 -27.18 -16.90 3.05
CA ASP A 336 -26.63 -17.18 1.72
C ASP A 336 -27.52 -16.54 0.63
N ILE A 337 -27.11 -15.37 0.16
CA ILE A 337 -27.64 -14.70 -1.02
C ILE A 337 -26.48 -14.64 -2.01
N HIS A 338 -26.64 -15.39 -3.10
CA HIS A 338 -25.68 -15.42 -4.19
C HIS A 338 -25.81 -14.11 -4.99
N PRO A 339 -24.73 -13.55 -5.56
CA PRO A 339 -24.78 -12.27 -6.29
C PRO A 339 -25.74 -12.26 -7.51
N SER A 340 -26.22 -13.43 -7.93
CA SER A 340 -27.22 -13.61 -8.99
C SER A 340 -28.69 -13.60 -8.51
N ASP A 341 -28.94 -13.52 -7.20
CA ASP A 341 -30.29 -13.57 -6.63
C ASP A 341 -31.00 -12.21 -6.77
N GLN A 342 -32.28 -12.20 -7.17
CA GLN A 342 -33.09 -10.97 -7.26
C GLN A 342 -33.88 -10.75 -5.97
N LEU A 343 -33.65 -9.62 -5.31
CA LEU A 343 -34.33 -9.21 -4.07
C LEU A 343 -35.34 -8.07 -4.33
N TRP A 344 -36.59 -8.28 -3.91
CA TRP A 344 -37.69 -7.36 -4.13
C TRP A 344 -38.23 -6.81 -2.80
N VAL A 345 -38.37 -5.49 -2.71
CA VAL A 345 -39.07 -4.81 -1.62
C VAL A 345 -40.54 -4.71 -1.97
N ASN A 346 -41.38 -5.33 -1.15
CA ASN A 346 -42.83 -5.26 -1.28
C ASN A 346 -43.36 -3.94 -0.71
N THR A 347 -44.57 -3.55 -1.09
CA THR A 347 -45.23 -2.31 -0.62
C THR A 347 -45.43 -2.24 0.91
N ASP A 348 -45.28 -3.34 1.63
CA ASP A 348 -45.35 -3.42 3.10
C ASP A 348 -43.99 -3.38 3.80
N GLY A 349 -42.89 -3.21 3.04
CA GLY A 349 -41.52 -3.15 3.55
C GLY A 349 -40.84 -4.50 3.76
N SER A 350 -41.50 -5.62 3.42
CA SER A 350 -40.89 -6.95 3.45
C SER A 350 -40.03 -7.22 2.21
N ILE A 351 -38.95 -8.00 2.35
CA ILE A 351 -38.02 -8.34 1.26
C ILE A 351 -38.18 -9.82 0.87
N THR A 352 -38.32 -10.12 -0.43
CA THR A 352 -38.50 -11.49 -0.95
C THR A 352 -37.48 -11.84 -2.04
N LYS A 353 -37.08 -13.12 -2.10
CA LYS A 353 -36.04 -13.69 -2.99
C LYS A 353 -36.69 -14.47 -4.15
N GLY A 354 -36.45 -14.07 -5.40
CA GLY A 354 -36.99 -14.69 -6.63
C GLY A 354 -38.08 -13.88 -7.37
N GLY A 355 -38.07 -13.90 -8.70
CA GLY A 355 -38.78 -12.94 -9.57
C GLY A 355 -40.31 -12.93 -9.51
N TYR A 356 -40.91 -11.74 -9.37
CA TYR A 356 -42.34 -11.50 -9.53
C TYR A 356 -42.67 -11.28 -11.03
N LYS A 357 -43.38 -12.21 -11.67
CA LYS A 357 -43.97 -12.00 -13.01
C LYS A 357 -45.48 -12.16 -12.94
N ASP A 358 -46.23 -11.12 -13.31
CA ASP A 358 -47.60 -11.31 -13.78
C ASP A 358 -47.53 -11.99 -15.15
N ALA A 359 -48.03 -13.22 -15.22
CA ALA A 359 -47.95 -14.10 -16.39
C ALA A 359 -48.73 -13.59 -17.62
N SER A 360 -49.51 -12.51 -17.48
CA SER A 360 -50.35 -11.99 -18.58
C SER A 360 -49.81 -10.75 -19.28
N THR A 361 -48.94 -9.97 -18.63
CA THR A 361 -48.47 -8.66 -19.16
C THR A 361 -46.95 -8.54 -19.23
N ASN A 362 -46.19 -9.43 -18.58
CA ASN A 362 -44.74 -9.38 -18.52
C ASN A 362 -44.17 -8.05 -17.96
N LEU A 363 -44.97 -7.29 -17.19
CA LEU A 363 -44.60 -6.03 -16.55
C LEU A 363 -44.84 -6.07 -15.02
N ARG A 364 -44.11 -5.24 -14.27
CA ARG A 364 -44.12 -5.14 -12.80
C ARG A 364 -45.35 -4.36 -12.29
N PRO A 365 -45.99 -4.78 -11.17
CA PRO A 365 -47.03 -3.99 -10.51
C PRO A 365 -46.48 -2.71 -9.87
N PRO A 366 -47.26 -1.61 -9.79
CA PRO A 366 -46.82 -0.37 -9.16
C PRO A 366 -46.50 -0.53 -7.67
N GLY A 367 -45.33 -0.07 -7.23
CA GLY A 367 -44.95 0.04 -5.80
C GLY A 367 -44.15 -1.11 -5.18
N VAL A 368 -43.91 -2.21 -5.90
CA VAL A 368 -42.82 -3.17 -5.56
C VAL A 368 -41.51 -2.52 -6.02
N GLU A 369 -40.33 -2.70 -5.42
CA GLU A 369 -39.03 -2.11 -5.84
C GLU A 369 -37.89 -3.15 -5.88
N LEU A 370 -36.94 -3.02 -6.82
CA LEU A 370 -35.83 -3.99 -7.00
C LEU A 370 -34.54 -3.41 -6.41
N ILE A 371 -33.85 -4.23 -5.60
CA ILE A 371 -32.55 -3.90 -5.02
C ILE A 371 -31.46 -4.63 -5.81
N ASP A 372 -30.45 -3.90 -6.27
CA ASP A 372 -29.22 -4.49 -6.78
C ASP A 372 -28.45 -5.12 -5.61
N THR A 373 -28.16 -6.42 -5.71
CA THR A 373 -27.55 -7.19 -4.62
C THR A 373 -26.05 -6.94 -4.44
N HIS A 374 -25.39 -6.28 -5.41
CA HIS A 374 -24.00 -5.85 -5.29
C HIS A 374 -23.88 -4.45 -4.69
N THR A 375 -24.78 -3.53 -5.08
CA THR A 375 -24.67 -2.12 -4.65
C THR A 375 -25.61 -1.77 -3.50
N GLY A 376 -26.66 -2.57 -3.27
CA GLY A 376 -27.71 -2.30 -2.27
C GLY A 376 -28.67 -1.19 -2.67
N GLU A 377 -28.57 -0.67 -3.90
CA GLU A 377 -29.34 0.48 -4.38
C GLU A 377 -30.61 0.08 -5.13
N PHE A 378 -31.60 0.98 -5.16
CA PHE A 378 -32.85 0.80 -5.91
C PHE A 378 -32.64 1.08 -7.40
N VAL A 379 -32.96 0.10 -8.25
CA VAL A 379 -32.70 0.22 -9.70
C VAL A 379 -33.90 0.86 -10.43
N ASP A 380 -33.68 2.01 -11.10
CA ASP A 380 -34.67 2.64 -11.98
C ASP A 380 -34.58 2.13 -13.43
N TYR A 381 -35.70 2.11 -14.14
CA TYR A 381 -35.94 1.31 -15.35
C TYR A 381 -35.13 1.73 -16.60
N SER A 382 -34.37 2.83 -16.55
CA SER A 382 -33.51 3.30 -17.65
C SER A 382 -32.19 2.53 -17.77
N THR A 383 -31.70 1.90 -16.70
CA THR A 383 -30.50 1.04 -16.72
C THR A 383 -30.76 -0.36 -17.32
N LEU A 384 -32.03 -0.74 -17.52
CA LEU A 384 -32.39 -2.02 -18.17
C LEU A 384 -32.12 -2.03 -19.69
N VAL A 385 -32.14 -0.86 -20.35
CA VAL A 385 -31.87 -0.77 -21.80
C VAL A 385 -30.36 -0.92 -22.09
N LEU A 386 -29.49 -0.48 -21.16
CA LEU A 386 -28.05 -0.73 -21.22
C LEU A 386 -27.71 -2.17 -20.80
N ARG A 387 -28.42 -2.77 -19.84
CA ARG A 387 -28.21 -4.19 -19.49
C ARG A 387 -28.62 -5.16 -20.59
N ASP A 388 -29.67 -4.91 -21.38
CA ASP A 388 -30.02 -5.80 -22.51
C ASP A 388 -29.06 -5.66 -23.72
N VAL A 389 -28.33 -4.53 -23.83
CA VAL A 389 -27.20 -4.34 -24.76
C VAL A 389 -25.93 -5.04 -24.24
N ILE A 390 -25.69 -4.99 -22.92
CA ILE A 390 -24.49 -5.55 -22.26
C ILE A 390 -24.62 -7.07 -22.00
N THR A 391 -25.82 -7.62 -21.83
CA THR A 391 -26.07 -9.07 -21.60
C THR A 391 -26.41 -9.85 -22.88
N GLY A 392 -26.23 -9.25 -24.06
CA GLY A 392 -26.33 -9.96 -25.35
C GLY A 392 -27.76 -10.33 -25.79
N LYS A 393 -28.77 -9.47 -25.54
CA LYS A 393 -30.11 -9.65 -26.12
C LYS A 393 -30.38 -8.83 -27.39
N LEU A 394 -29.43 -8.00 -27.81
CA LEU A 394 -29.42 -7.38 -29.12
C LEU A 394 -28.31 -7.98 -29.96
N ILE A 395 -28.73 -8.60 -31.05
CA ILE A 395 -27.89 -9.06 -32.14
C ILE A 395 -27.54 -7.80 -32.96
N HIS A 396 -26.32 -7.67 -33.50
CA HIS A 396 -26.13 -6.76 -34.65
C HIS A 396 -27.21 -7.09 -35.71
N PRO A 397 -27.59 -6.16 -36.62
CA PRO A 397 -28.49 -6.47 -37.74
C PRO A 397 -28.05 -7.68 -38.59
N ASP A 398 -26.80 -8.14 -38.44
CA ASP A 398 -26.18 -9.25 -39.15
C ASP A 398 -25.79 -10.49 -38.30
N GLY A 399 -25.83 -10.49 -36.96
CA GLY A 399 -25.77 -11.76 -36.21
C GLY A 399 -24.86 -11.97 -34.99
N THR A 400 -23.93 -11.09 -34.59
CA THR A 400 -22.83 -11.48 -33.65
C THR A 400 -22.78 -10.73 -32.29
N PRO A 401 -22.22 -11.32 -31.19
CA PRO A 401 -22.10 -10.71 -29.84
C PRO A 401 -20.69 -10.19 -29.44
N TYR A 402 -20.59 -9.38 -28.36
CA TYR A 402 -19.35 -8.73 -27.84
C TYR A 402 -19.22 -8.89 -26.28
N VAL A 403 -18.01 -9.09 -25.69
CA VAL A 403 -17.75 -9.28 -24.20
C VAL A 403 -16.36 -8.76 -23.72
N PRO A 404 -16.22 -8.12 -22.52
CA PRO A 404 -15.22 -8.52 -21.48
C PRO A 404 -15.69 -8.42 -19.98
N TYR A 405 -14.82 -8.85 -19.04
CA TYR A 405 -15.02 -9.56 -17.74
C TYR A 405 -14.44 -8.84 -16.46
N GLN A 406 -14.81 -9.30 -15.24
CA GLN A 406 -14.34 -8.90 -13.88
C GLN A 406 -13.73 -10.10 -13.11
N PRO A 407 -12.66 -9.97 -12.28
CA PRO A 407 -12.08 -11.06 -11.48
C PRO A 407 -12.58 -11.13 -10.02
N ASP A 408 -12.49 -12.33 -9.42
CA ASP A 408 -12.85 -12.66 -8.03
C ASP A 408 -11.67 -13.34 -7.29
N SER A 409 -11.86 -13.65 -6.00
CA SER A 409 -10.83 -13.86 -4.97
C SER A 409 -10.77 -15.27 -4.32
N GLY A 410 -9.59 -15.70 -3.85
CA GLY A 410 -9.37 -16.81 -2.88
C GLY A 410 -7.96 -17.44 -2.99
N THR A 411 -7.23 -18.00 -2.00
CA THR A 411 -7.38 -18.30 -0.55
C THR A 411 -6.02 -18.79 0.03
N GLY A 412 -5.62 -18.40 1.26
CA GLY A 412 -5.12 -19.32 2.31
C GLY A 412 -3.60 -19.54 2.64
N ASN A 413 -3.25 -19.25 3.91
CA ASN A 413 -2.38 -19.96 4.90
C ASN A 413 -0.83 -20.08 4.78
N GLY A 414 -0.09 -19.41 5.70
CA GLY A 414 0.44 -20.02 6.95
C GLY A 414 1.91 -20.48 7.08
N ASN A 415 2.62 -19.86 8.06
CA ASN A 415 3.71 -20.35 8.95
C ASN A 415 5.22 -20.14 8.63
N GLY A 416 5.78 -19.07 9.26
CA GLY A 416 6.94 -18.94 10.17
C GLY A 416 8.20 -19.83 10.12
N ASP A 417 9.39 -19.19 10.14
CA ASP A 417 10.30 -19.15 11.31
C ASP A 417 11.49 -18.16 11.09
N ASP A 418 11.99 -17.60 12.20
CA ASP A 418 13.03 -16.56 12.34
C ASP A 418 14.48 -17.10 12.16
N ASP A 419 15.42 -16.28 11.64
CA ASP A 419 16.64 -15.93 12.41
C ASP A 419 17.46 -14.75 11.85
N ASP A 420 18.14 -14.06 12.76
CA ASP A 420 18.86 -12.78 12.64
C ASP A 420 20.39 -13.00 12.65
N SER A 421 21.14 -12.35 11.76
CA SER A 421 22.54 -11.97 12.06
C SER A 421 23.04 -10.79 11.19
N GLY A 422 23.53 -9.74 11.86
CA GLY A 422 23.98 -8.50 11.25
C GLY A 422 25.49 -8.39 11.00
N ASN A 423 25.86 -7.51 10.05
CA ASN A 423 26.94 -6.52 10.24
C ASN A 423 26.98 -5.42 9.13
N VAL A 424 26.65 -4.19 9.55
CA VAL A 424 27.28 -2.87 9.27
C VAL A 424 27.70 -2.47 7.82
N VAL A 425 26.89 -1.61 7.16
CA VAL A 425 27.09 -0.19 6.71
C VAL A 425 26.40 0.08 5.34
N LYS A 426 25.45 1.03 5.31
CA LYS A 426 25.32 2.19 4.36
C LYS A 426 23.92 2.84 4.49
N PRO A 427 23.77 4.16 4.23
CA PRO A 427 22.45 4.83 4.30
C PRO A 427 21.45 4.09 3.41
N LYS A 428 20.22 3.87 3.90
CA LYS A 428 19.19 3.23 3.07
C LYS A 428 18.96 4.11 1.84
N PRO A 429 19.12 3.56 0.62
CA PRO A 429 18.69 4.24 -0.60
C PRO A 429 17.19 4.50 -0.50
N ARG A 430 16.70 5.52 -1.21
CA ARG A 430 15.26 5.63 -1.50
C ARG A 430 14.78 4.29 -2.07
N PRO A 431 13.53 3.87 -1.81
CA PRO A 431 13.02 2.64 -2.42
C PRO A 431 13.22 2.75 -3.94
N LYS A 432 14.03 1.84 -4.48
CA LYS A 432 14.26 1.72 -5.92
C LYS A 432 12.90 1.56 -6.62
N PRO A 433 12.69 2.12 -7.82
CA PRO A 433 11.62 1.62 -8.67
C PRO A 433 11.77 0.10 -8.78
N LYS A 434 10.77 -0.66 -8.34
CA LYS A 434 10.80 -2.12 -8.48
C LYS A 434 10.61 -2.46 -9.97
N ARG A 435 11.33 -3.52 -10.35
CA ARG A 435 11.49 -4.19 -11.65
C ARG A 435 10.33 -4.06 -12.66
N LYS A 436 10.69 -4.10 -13.95
CA LYS A 436 9.82 -4.30 -15.14
C LYS A 436 8.51 -5.04 -14.80
N PRO A 437 7.33 -4.62 -15.31
CA PRO A 437 6.06 -5.30 -15.06
C PRO A 437 6.22 -6.78 -15.37
N LYS A 438 6.12 -7.61 -14.32
CA LYS A 438 6.22 -9.06 -14.43
C LYS A 438 4.81 -9.61 -14.64
N PRO A 439 4.60 -10.55 -15.58
CA PRO A 439 3.36 -11.30 -15.65
C PRO A 439 3.06 -11.95 -14.29
N PRO A 440 1.77 -12.28 -14.03
CA PRO A 440 1.32 -12.85 -12.76
C PRO A 440 2.24 -13.98 -12.31
N PRO A 441 2.62 -14.01 -11.00
CA PRO A 441 3.69 -14.88 -10.54
C PRO A 441 3.35 -16.34 -10.86
N PRO A 442 4.30 -17.10 -11.44
CA PRO A 442 4.09 -18.51 -11.62
C PRO A 442 3.83 -19.15 -10.25
N PRO A 443 3.07 -20.25 -10.18
CA PRO A 443 3.05 -21.09 -9.00
C PRO A 443 4.51 -21.45 -8.60
N PRO A 444 4.79 -21.75 -7.32
CA PRO A 444 6.11 -22.24 -6.93
C PRO A 444 6.47 -23.43 -7.83
N PRO A 445 7.61 -23.38 -8.55
CA PRO A 445 7.96 -24.41 -9.50
C PRO A 445 8.08 -25.74 -8.77
N VAL A 446 7.72 -26.83 -9.44
CA VAL A 446 7.95 -28.17 -8.90
C VAL A 446 9.46 -28.37 -8.77
N ASN A 447 9.93 -28.63 -7.54
CA ASN A 447 11.34 -28.86 -7.27
C ASN A 447 11.85 -30.06 -8.08
N LYS A 448 13.07 -29.92 -8.63
CA LYS A 448 13.74 -30.94 -9.44
C LYS A 448 14.97 -31.45 -8.71
N ASP A 449 15.21 -32.75 -8.84
CA ASP A 449 16.12 -33.47 -7.95
C ASP A 449 17.19 -34.26 -8.71
N PRO A 450 18.34 -33.68 -9.08
CA PRO A 450 19.48 -34.44 -9.58
C PRO A 450 20.32 -35.03 -8.44
N LEU A 451 20.94 -36.18 -8.72
CA LEU A 451 21.83 -36.91 -7.82
C LEU A 451 23.26 -36.39 -7.93
N ALA A 452 23.81 -35.88 -6.82
CA ALA A 452 25.16 -35.35 -6.69
C ALA A 452 26.10 -36.32 -5.95
N LEU A 453 27.40 -36.21 -6.23
CA LEU A 453 28.48 -36.95 -5.60
C LEU A 453 29.45 -35.96 -4.94
N ASP A 454 29.79 -36.23 -3.68
CA ASP A 454 30.82 -35.56 -2.88
C ASP A 454 32.19 -36.12 -3.28
N LEU A 455 32.95 -35.36 -4.08
CA LEU A 455 34.13 -35.90 -4.74
C LEU A 455 35.43 -35.71 -3.95
N ASP A 456 35.50 -34.74 -3.05
CA ASP A 456 36.69 -34.45 -2.25
C ASP A 456 36.55 -34.86 -0.76
N GLY A 457 35.35 -35.21 -0.31
CA GLY A 457 35.04 -35.89 0.94
C GLY A 457 34.79 -34.96 2.12
N ASP A 458 34.42 -33.70 1.90
CA ASP A 458 34.09 -32.75 2.97
C ASP A 458 32.61 -32.36 3.06
N GLY A 459 31.79 -32.76 2.09
CA GLY A 459 30.36 -32.52 2.09
C GLY A 459 29.78 -32.53 0.69
N ILE A 460 28.49 -32.20 0.58
CA ILE A 460 27.94 -31.72 -0.68
C ILE A 460 27.78 -30.21 -0.53
N GLU A 461 28.43 -29.46 -1.40
CA GLU A 461 28.49 -28.01 -1.37
C GLU A 461 27.64 -27.42 -2.48
N THR A 462 26.86 -26.39 -2.17
CA THR A 462 25.98 -25.75 -3.17
C THR A 462 26.25 -24.26 -3.28
N LYS A 463 25.64 -23.66 -4.30
CA LYS A 463 25.60 -22.23 -4.61
C LYS A 463 24.15 -21.79 -4.69
N SER A 464 23.85 -20.65 -4.06
CA SER A 464 22.51 -20.06 -4.11
C SER A 464 22.14 -19.58 -5.53
N LEU A 465 20.83 -19.45 -5.76
CA LEU A 465 20.22 -18.92 -6.98
C LEU A 465 20.79 -17.55 -7.42
N GLU A 466 21.29 -16.75 -6.47
CA GLU A 466 21.87 -15.43 -6.75
C GLU A 466 23.19 -15.49 -7.55
N ASN A 467 23.88 -16.64 -7.54
CA ASN A 467 25.10 -16.86 -8.31
C ASN A 467 24.86 -16.83 -9.83
N GLY A 468 23.61 -17.03 -10.27
CA GLY A 468 23.20 -16.77 -11.64
C GLY A 468 23.58 -17.84 -12.66
N VAL A 469 23.78 -19.09 -12.22
CA VAL A 469 23.94 -20.24 -13.12
C VAL A 469 22.61 -20.49 -13.86
N HIS A 470 22.68 -20.80 -15.16
CA HIS A 470 21.50 -21.17 -15.93
C HIS A 470 21.63 -22.61 -16.43
N PHE A 471 20.61 -23.42 -16.21
CA PHE A 471 20.55 -24.80 -16.70
C PHE A 471 19.08 -25.23 -16.84
N ASP A 472 18.79 -26.05 -17.84
CA ASP A 472 17.46 -26.58 -18.13
C ASP A 472 17.16 -27.77 -17.20
N LEU A 473 16.84 -27.50 -15.94
CA LEU A 473 16.73 -28.55 -14.92
C LEU A 473 15.42 -29.35 -15.05
N ASP A 474 14.38 -28.79 -15.67
CA ASP A 474 13.13 -29.49 -16.01
C ASP A 474 13.08 -30.08 -17.41
N ASN A 475 14.16 -29.98 -18.18
CA ASN A 475 14.27 -30.55 -19.51
C ASN A 475 13.17 -30.02 -20.48
N SER A 476 12.85 -28.72 -20.35
CA SER A 476 11.87 -27.99 -21.15
C SER A 476 12.41 -27.44 -22.47
N GLY A 477 13.74 -27.42 -22.64
CA GLY A 477 14.43 -26.74 -23.73
C GLY A 477 14.80 -25.28 -23.42
N PHE A 478 14.59 -24.83 -22.19
CA PHE A 478 14.92 -23.49 -21.73
C PHE A 478 15.76 -23.57 -20.47
N ALA A 479 16.94 -22.95 -20.49
CA ALA A 479 17.77 -22.82 -19.30
C ALA A 479 17.21 -21.73 -18.39
N GLU A 480 16.65 -22.14 -17.26
CA GLU A 480 16.27 -21.28 -16.15
C GLU A 480 17.45 -20.98 -15.23
N ARG A 481 17.34 -19.90 -14.45
CA ARG A 481 18.32 -19.63 -13.39
C ARG A 481 18.09 -20.63 -12.25
N VAL A 482 19.15 -21.28 -11.79
CA VAL A 482 19.07 -22.34 -10.77
C VAL A 482 20.07 -22.10 -9.63
N SER A 483 19.76 -22.57 -8.42
CA SER A 483 20.84 -22.90 -7.48
C SER A 483 21.64 -24.08 -8.04
N TRP A 484 22.90 -24.20 -7.64
CA TRP A 484 23.85 -25.08 -8.32
C TRP A 484 24.80 -25.79 -7.36
N LEU A 485 25.52 -26.77 -7.88
CA LEU A 485 26.56 -27.48 -7.14
C LEU A 485 27.86 -26.66 -7.13
N ALA A 486 28.68 -26.82 -6.10
CA ALA A 486 30.01 -26.23 -6.07
C ALA A 486 30.98 -26.99 -7.02
N PRO A 487 32.05 -26.34 -7.52
CA PRO A 487 32.94 -26.92 -8.54
C PRO A 487 33.71 -28.18 -8.12
N ASP A 488 33.82 -28.41 -6.82
CA ASP A 488 34.50 -29.52 -6.16
C ASP A 488 33.70 -30.82 -6.22
N ASP A 489 32.38 -30.74 -6.34
CA ASP A 489 31.46 -31.87 -6.44
C ASP A 489 30.98 -32.10 -7.88
N GLY A 490 30.21 -33.16 -8.12
CA GLY A 490 29.66 -33.42 -9.46
C GLY A 490 28.30 -34.11 -9.51
N PHE A 491 27.56 -33.87 -10.59
CA PHE A 491 26.29 -34.53 -10.88
C PHE A 491 26.50 -35.88 -11.55
N LEU A 492 25.78 -36.91 -11.10
CA LEU A 492 25.70 -38.16 -11.85
C LEU A 492 24.82 -37.95 -13.08
N PHE A 493 25.33 -38.33 -14.25
CA PHE A 493 24.60 -38.17 -15.51
C PHE A 493 24.80 -39.35 -16.46
N LEU A 494 23.92 -39.41 -17.46
CA LEU A 494 24.02 -40.27 -18.62
C LEU A 494 23.60 -39.46 -19.85
N ASP A 495 24.52 -39.32 -20.80
CA ASP A 495 24.28 -38.77 -22.13
C ASP A 495 23.33 -39.71 -22.89
N ARG A 496 22.04 -39.38 -22.87
CA ARG A 496 20.97 -40.25 -23.39
C ARG A 496 20.71 -39.99 -24.87
N ASN A 497 20.95 -38.76 -25.32
CA ASN A 497 20.72 -38.34 -26.69
C ASN A 497 21.96 -38.55 -27.60
N GLN A 498 23.11 -38.89 -27.01
CA GLN A 498 24.41 -39.15 -27.66
C GLN A 498 24.98 -37.94 -28.40
N ASP A 499 24.72 -36.73 -27.90
CA ASP A 499 25.28 -35.49 -28.45
C ASP A 499 26.62 -35.09 -27.80
N GLY A 500 27.01 -35.77 -26.72
CA GLY A 500 28.28 -35.58 -26.02
C GLY A 500 28.32 -34.39 -25.07
N ILE A 501 27.18 -33.74 -24.81
CA ILE A 501 27.03 -32.66 -23.84
C ILE A 501 25.93 -33.02 -22.84
N VAL A 502 25.91 -32.32 -21.70
CA VAL A 502 24.85 -32.40 -20.69
C VAL A 502 24.07 -31.11 -20.78
N ASN A 503 22.88 -31.18 -21.36
CA ASN A 503 22.11 -29.98 -21.71
C ASN A 503 20.71 -29.88 -21.09
N GLY A 504 20.27 -30.90 -20.36
CA GLY A 504 19.00 -30.87 -19.66
C GLY A 504 18.94 -31.85 -18.50
N GLY A 505 18.00 -31.60 -17.58
CA GLY A 505 17.77 -32.44 -16.40
C GLY A 505 17.43 -33.88 -16.73
N GLY A 506 16.91 -34.17 -17.93
CA GLY A 506 16.65 -35.53 -18.40
C GLY A 506 17.91 -36.38 -18.57
N GLU A 507 19.08 -35.75 -18.62
CA GLU A 507 20.38 -36.41 -18.69
C GLU A 507 21.00 -36.63 -17.31
N LEU A 508 20.64 -35.80 -16.33
CA LEU A 508 20.99 -35.98 -14.93
C LEU A 508 20.16 -37.12 -14.32
N PHE A 509 20.75 -37.88 -13.40
CA PHE A 509 19.99 -38.86 -12.63
C PHE A 509 19.09 -38.14 -11.63
N GLY A 510 17.78 -38.22 -11.81
CA GLY A 510 16.87 -37.39 -11.02
C GLY A 510 15.40 -37.51 -11.41
N THR A 511 14.58 -36.58 -10.93
CA THR A 511 13.12 -36.55 -11.23
C THR A 511 12.79 -36.39 -12.71
N GLU A 512 13.69 -35.82 -13.51
CA GLU A 512 13.53 -35.72 -14.96
C GLU A 512 14.05 -36.94 -15.73
N THR A 513 14.64 -37.91 -15.03
CA THR A 513 15.00 -39.18 -15.68
C THR A 513 13.74 -39.96 -16.04
N ARG A 514 13.59 -40.25 -17.33
CA ARG A 514 12.57 -41.17 -17.83
C ARG A 514 13.04 -42.63 -17.67
N LEU A 515 12.29 -43.41 -16.89
CA LEU A 515 12.51 -44.84 -16.66
C LEU A 515 12.14 -45.67 -17.91
N ALA A 516 12.56 -46.93 -17.94
CA ALA A 516 12.32 -47.86 -19.06
C ALA A 516 10.83 -48.12 -19.34
N ASP A 517 9.96 -47.95 -18.34
CA ASP A 517 8.51 -48.07 -18.50
C ASP A 517 7.85 -46.80 -19.08
N GLY A 518 8.63 -45.73 -19.25
CA GLY A 518 8.20 -44.44 -19.79
C GLY A 518 7.62 -43.49 -18.74
N THR A 519 7.69 -43.79 -17.45
CA THR A 519 7.38 -42.85 -16.38
C THR A 519 8.62 -42.03 -15.97
N LEU A 520 8.41 -40.90 -15.29
CA LEU A 520 9.50 -40.14 -14.68
C LEU A 520 9.84 -40.77 -13.33
N ALA A 521 11.13 -40.83 -13.01
CA ALA A 521 11.60 -41.29 -11.72
C ALA A 521 11.13 -40.37 -10.59
N ARG A 522 10.91 -40.93 -9.40
CA ARG A 522 10.57 -40.20 -8.18
C ARG A 522 11.76 -39.43 -7.61
N ASP A 523 12.96 -39.99 -7.74
CA ASP A 523 14.23 -39.46 -7.24
C ASP A 523 15.41 -40.06 -8.01
N GLY A 524 16.61 -39.49 -7.82
CA GLY A 524 17.81 -39.94 -8.53
C GLY A 524 18.24 -41.37 -8.23
N TYR A 525 17.89 -41.92 -7.06
CA TYR A 525 18.20 -43.30 -6.69
C TYR A 525 17.28 -44.32 -7.36
N GLU A 526 16.00 -43.99 -7.55
CA GLU A 526 15.09 -44.80 -8.36
C GLU A 526 15.55 -44.87 -9.81
N ALA A 527 16.01 -43.74 -10.37
CA ALA A 527 16.63 -43.70 -11.69
C ALA A 527 17.89 -44.57 -11.76
N LEU A 528 18.74 -44.51 -10.74
CA LEU A 528 19.97 -45.30 -10.67
C LEU A 528 19.70 -46.81 -10.51
N ALA A 529 18.58 -47.19 -9.88
CA ALA A 529 18.24 -48.59 -9.65
C ALA A 529 18.01 -49.41 -10.95
N GLU A 530 17.74 -48.77 -12.09
CA GLU A 530 17.67 -49.46 -13.39
C GLU A 530 19.02 -50.02 -13.87
N PHE A 531 20.12 -49.61 -13.23
CA PHE A 531 21.47 -50.07 -13.54
C PHE A 531 21.90 -51.26 -12.67
N ASP A 532 21.09 -51.65 -11.66
CA ASP A 532 21.34 -52.83 -10.81
C ASP A 532 20.81 -54.09 -11.52
N SER A 533 21.67 -54.68 -12.35
CA SER A 533 21.30 -55.81 -13.20
C SER A 533 21.24 -57.13 -12.43
N ASN A 534 21.97 -57.23 -11.30
CA ASN A 534 22.07 -58.43 -10.49
C ASN A 534 21.12 -58.39 -9.26
N GLY A 535 20.57 -57.22 -8.93
CA GLY A 535 19.60 -56.98 -7.85
C GLY A 535 20.20 -56.99 -6.44
N ASP A 536 21.50 -56.69 -6.29
CA ASP A 536 22.19 -56.73 -5.01
C ASP A 536 22.15 -55.39 -4.22
N GLY A 537 21.61 -54.33 -4.85
CA GLY A 537 21.49 -53.00 -4.26
C GLY A 537 22.74 -52.13 -4.41
N ILE A 538 23.73 -52.55 -5.20
CA ILE A 538 25.00 -51.87 -5.47
C ILE A 538 25.20 -51.80 -6.98
N ILE A 539 25.50 -50.62 -7.51
CA ILE A 539 25.89 -50.46 -8.90
C ILE A 539 27.41 -50.55 -9.00
N ASN A 540 27.95 -51.59 -9.64
CA ASN A 540 29.40 -51.80 -9.75
C ASN A 540 29.78 -52.52 -11.06
N ALA A 541 31.05 -52.93 -11.20
CA ALA A 541 31.54 -53.59 -12.40
C ALA A 541 30.90 -54.98 -12.72
N GLU A 542 30.14 -55.56 -11.79
CA GLU A 542 29.31 -56.74 -12.05
C GLU A 542 28.01 -56.40 -12.80
N ASP A 543 27.65 -55.12 -12.90
CA ASP A 543 26.52 -54.63 -13.68
C ASP A 543 26.88 -54.27 -15.11
N GLU A 544 26.05 -54.72 -16.05
CA GLU A 544 26.31 -54.59 -17.50
C GLU A 544 26.51 -53.14 -17.96
N ARG A 545 25.90 -52.18 -17.26
CA ARG A 545 25.81 -50.77 -17.68
C ARG A 545 26.57 -49.80 -16.78
N PHE A 546 27.34 -50.29 -15.81
CA PHE A 546 28.10 -49.44 -14.88
C PHE A 546 29.07 -48.49 -15.59
N ALA A 547 29.73 -48.97 -16.65
CA ALA A 547 30.69 -48.19 -17.42
C ALA A 547 30.06 -47.04 -18.25
N GLU A 548 28.73 -46.99 -18.38
CA GLU A 548 28.01 -45.90 -19.07
C GLU A 548 27.86 -44.66 -18.18
N LEU A 549 27.90 -44.84 -16.86
CA LEU A 549 27.70 -43.77 -15.88
C LEU A 549 28.90 -42.82 -15.85
N LYS A 550 28.60 -41.53 -15.78
CA LYS A 550 29.59 -40.45 -15.74
C LYS A 550 29.18 -39.40 -14.72
N VAL A 551 30.14 -38.53 -14.39
CA VAL A 551 29.97 -37.42 -13.46
C VAL A 551 30.35 -36.13 -14.16
N TRP A 552 29.48 -35.12 -14.04
CA TRP A 552 29.75 -33.77 -14.53
C TRP A 552 30.14 -32.88 -13.36
N GLN A 553 31.40 -32.42 -13.35
CA GLN A 553 31.86 -31.37 -12.45
C GLN A 553 31.93 -30.05 -13.21
N ASP A 554 30.96 -29.17 -12.97
CA ASP A 554 30.95 -27.83 -13.56
C ASP A 554 31.97 -26.93 -12.85
N LEU A 555 33.23 -27.04 -13.32
CA LEU A 555 34.39 -26.42 -12.70
C LEU A 555 34.33 -24.89 -12.70
N ASN A 556 33.59 -24.32 -13.64
CA ASN A 556 33.50 -22.88 -13.85
C ASN A 556 32.15 -22.30 -13.39
N SER A 557 31.15 -23.17 -13.16
CA SER A 557 29.79 -22.86 -12.72
C SER A 557 29.02 -21.98 -13.70
N ASP A 558 29.14 -22.24 -15.00
CA ASP A 558 28.35 -21.57 -16.04
C ASP A 558 27.12 -22.38 -16.49
N GLY A 559 26.96 -23.62 -16.00
CA GLY A 559 25.84 -24.49 -16.36
C GLY A 559 25.92 -25.03 -17.79
N VAL A 560 27.10 -24.99 -18.42
CA VAL A 560 27.34 -25.53 -19.77
C VAL A 560 28.43 -26.58 -19.69
N SER A 561 28.09 -27.84 -19.98
CA SER A 561 29.09 -28.91 -19.95
C SER A 561 30.13 -28.76 -21.06
N ASP A 562 31.40 -28.82 -20.69
CA ASP A 562 32.53 -28.93 -21.62
C ASP A 562 33.27 -30.28 -21.48
N GLU A 563 34.03 -30.71 -22.50
CA GLU A 563 34.75 -32.01 -22.50
C GLU A 563 35.72 -32.17 -21.29
N GLY A 564 36.21 -31.05 -20.74
CA GLY A 564 37.10 -31.04 -19.57
C GLY A 564 36.39 -31.19 -18.21
N GLU A 565 35.07 -31.25 -18.21
CA GLU A 565 34.20 -31.27 -17.02
C GLU A 565 33.45 -32.61 -16.86
N LEU A 566 33.53 -33.48 -17.89
CA LEU A 566 32.83 -34.75 -17.94
C LEU A 566 33.81 -35.90 -17.64
N PHE A 567 33.61 -36.57 -16.51
CA PHE A 567 34.49 -37.64 -16.03
C PHE A 567 33.76 -38.97 -16.00
N SER A 568 34.42 -40.04 -16.42
CA SER A 568 33.94 -41.40 -16.15
C SER A 568 34.15 -41.75 -14.67
N LEU A 569 33.32 -42.68 -14.15
CA LEU A 569 33.51 -43.19 -12.78
C LEU A 569 34.91 -43.76 -12.55
N ALA A 570 35.49 -44.42 -13.57
CA ALA A 570 36.86 -44.93 -13.53
C ALA A 570 37.92 -43.83 -13.39
N GLU A 571 37.75 -42.68 -14.05
CA GLU A 571 38.67 -41.53 -13.92
C GLU A 571 38.62 -40.90 -12.52
N LEU A 572 37.46 -40.96 -11.86
CA LEU A 572 37.26 -40.54 -10.48
C LEU A 572 37.59 -41.64 -9.44
N ASN A 573 38.07 -42.80 -9.91
CA ASN A 573 38.35 -44.00 -9.11
C ASN A 573 37.12 -44.51 -8.32
N VAL A 574 35.90 -44.27 -8.79
CA VAL A 574 34.67 -44.78 -8.20
C VAL A 574 34.42 -46.21 -8.69
N THR A 575 34.29 -47.15 -7.75
CA THR A 575 34.10 -48.58 -8.05
C THR A 575 32.71 -49.10 -7.74
N GLU A 576 31.97 -48.44 -6.85
CA GLU A 576 30.64 -48.86 -6.40
C GLU A 576 29.77 -47.65 -6.07
N LEU A 577 28.48 -47.68 -6.43
CA LEU A 577 27.45 -46.74 -5.98
C LEU A 577 26.36 -47.50 -5.20
N SER A 578 26.01 -47.06 -3.99
CA SER A 578 24.99 -47.73 -3.17
C SER A 578 23.59 -47.21 -3.48
N LEU A 579 22.62 -48.12 -3.64
CA LEU A 579 21.19 -47.78 -3.69
C LEU A 579 20.55 -47.68 -2.30
N GLN A 580 21.29 -48.03 -1.24
CA GLN A 580 20.82 -47.83 0.13
C GLN A 580 20.90 -46.35 0.49
N THR A 581 19.76 -45.78 0.86
CA THR A 581 19.65 -44.37 1.22
C THR A 581 19.19 -44.18 2.67
N ALA A 582 19.68 -43.12 3.27
CA ALA A 582 19.19 -42.51 4.49
C ALA A 582 18.53 -41.16 4.15
N ARG A 583 17.94 -40.52 5.17
CA ARG A 583 17.43 -39.15 5.03
C ARG A 583 18.63 -38.19 4.94
N GLY A 584 18.58 -37.26 4.00
CA GLY A 584 19.61 -36.23 3.83
C GLY A 584 19.64 -35.20 4.96
N SER A 585 20.56 -34.24 4.85
CA SER A 585 20.91 -33.28 5.90
C SER A 585 19.86 -32.17 6.14
N GLY A 586 18.85 -32.03 5.28
CA GLY A 586 17.84 -30.98 5.34
C GLY A 586 18.17 -29.81 4.40
N VAL A 587 17.70 -28.60 4.71
CA VAL A 587 17.94 -27.41 3.86
C VAL A 587 19.26 -26.76 4.25
N ASP A 588 20.12 -26.50 3.28
CA ASP A 588 21.41 -25.85 3.47
C ASP A 588 21.32 -24.30 3.52
N PRO A 589 22.42 -23.57 3.80
CA PRO A 589 22.41 -22.11 3.84
C PRO A 589 22.10 -21.41 2.50
N ASN A 590 22.12 -22.14 1.38
CA ASN A 590 21.84 -21.62 0.04
C ASN A 590 20.39 -21.89 -0.41
N GLY A 591 19.59 -22.55 0.42
CA GLY A 591 18.18 -22.87 0.13
C GLY A 591 17.95 -24.22 -0.56
N VAL A 592 18.98 -25.05 -0.74
CA VAL A 592 18.86 -26.37 -1.38
C VAL A 592 18.44 -27.42 -0.34
N ASP A 593 17.41 -28.24 -0.62
CA ASP A 593 16.94 -29.32 0.30
C ASP A 593 17.61 -30.66 -0.05
N HIS A 594 18.38 -31.22 0.89
CA HIS A 594 19.09 -32.48 0.79
C HIS A 594 18.18 -33.62 1.28
N ARG A 595 17.61 -34.40 0.36
CA ARG A 595 16.48 -35.31 0.65
C ARG A 595 16.90 -36.73 0.98
N GLY A 596 17.76 -37.32 0.16
CA GLY A 596 18.19 -38.71 0.25
C GLY A 596 19.69 -38.82 0.16
N ALA A 597 20.32 -39.46 1.15
CA ALA A 597 21.77 -39.60 1.25
C ALA A 597 22.19 -41.06 1.11
N GLY A 598 23.13 -41.34 0.23
CA GLY A 598 23.75 -42.62 -0.05
C GLY A 598 25.27 -42.48 -0.03
N TYR A 599 25.98 -43.48 -0.55
CA TYR A 599 27.42 -43.45 -0.60
C TYR A 599 27.95 -44.11 -1.86
N PHE A 600 29.16 -43.73 -2.24
CA PHE A 600 29.94 -44.41 -3.24
C PHE A 600 31.29 -44.85 -2.67
N THR A 601 31.86 -45.92 -3.20
CA THR A 601 33.15 -46.45 -2.78
C THR A 601 34.20 -46.15 -3.84
N LYS A 602 35.36 -45.64 -3.42
CA LYS A 602 36.54 -45.45 -4.28
C LYS A 602 37.42 -46.70 -4.29
N GLU A 603 38.31 -46.82 -5.28
CA GLU A 603 39.23 -47.97 -5.42
C GLU A 603 40.14 -48.19 -4.18
N ASP A 604 40.44 -47.13 -3.43
CA ASP A 604 41.22 -47.22 -2.19
C ASP A 604 40.39 -47.67 -0.95
N GLY A 605 39.09 -47.90 -1.14
CA GLY A 605 38.14 -48.32 -0.11
C GLY A 605 37.57 -47.16 0.72
N SER A 606 37.94 -45.91 0.43
CA SER A 606 37.29 -44.74 1.01
C SER A 606 35.87 -44.59 0.46
N GLN A 607 35.01 -43.94 1.24
CA GLN A 607 33.62 -43.67 0.87
C GLN A 607 33.42 -42.17 0.70
N GLY A 608 32.72 -41.78 -0.36
CA GLY A 608 32.18 -40.43 -0.54
C GLY A 608 30.65 -40.43 -0.44
N LEU A 609 30.06 -39.27 -0.19
CA LEU A 609 28.62 -39.12 -0.07
C LEU A 609 27.95 -39.03 -1.45
N THR A 610 26.72 -39.52 -1.57
CA THR A 610 25.83 -39.19 -2.69
C THR A 610 24.57 -38.55 -2.13
N GLU A 611 24.02 -37.52 -2.76
CA GLU A 611 22.77 -36.90 -2.30
C GLU A 611 21.82 -36.51 -3.43
N SER A 612 20.53 -36.72 -3.18
CA SER A 612 19.44 -36.17 -4.00
C SER A 612 19.13 -34.75 -3.50
N LEU A 613 19.27 -33.75 -4.37
CA LEU A 613 19.23 -32.32 -4.03
C LEU A 613 18.06 -31.62 -4.72
N TRP A 614 17.19 -30.94 -3.97
CA TRP A 614 16.14 -30.10 -4.54
C TRP A 614 16.65 -28.68 -4.77
N PHE A 615 16.97 -28.36 -6.02
CA PHE A 615 17.41 -27.02 -6.40
C PHE A 615 16.24 -26.05 -6.55
N GLU A 616 16.49 -24.79 -6.15
CA GLU A 616 15.62 -23.65 -6.39
C GLU A 616 15.79 -23.16 -7.83
N ARG A 617 14.71 -22.63 -8.41
CA ARG A 617 14.66 -22.22 -9.82
C ARG A 617 13.89 -20.91 -10.00
N ASP A 618 14.37 -20.03 -10.87
CA ASP A 618 13.69 -18.82 -11.32
C ASP A 618 13.38 -18.92 -12.82
N THR A 619 12.09 -19.10 -13.14
CA THR A 619 11.59 -19.28 -14.51
C THR A 619 11.36 -17.95 -15.24
N ILE A 620 11.93 -16.85 -14.75
CA ILE A 620 11.85 -15.52 -15.37
C ILE A 620 13.15 -15.24 -16.15
N ASN A 621 13.03 -14.72 -17.38
CA ASN A 621 14.15 -14.46 -18.29
C ASN A 621 14.94 -15.72 -18.70
N THR A 622 14.23 -16.82 -18.97
CA THR A 622 14.86 -18.07 -19.41
C THR A 622 15.57 -17.91 -20.76
N ILE A 623 16.59 -18.74 -20.98
CA ILE A 623 17.42 -18.70 -22.19
C ILE A 623 17.20 -20.01 -22.97
N PRO A 624 16.81 -19.99 -24.25
CA PRO A 624 16.70 -21.23 -25.03
C PRO A 624 18.02 -22.00 -25.02
N ILE A 625 17.99 -23.33 -24.80
CA ILE A 625 19.23 -24.13 -24.66
C ILE A 625 20.15 -24.04 -25.89
N GLU A 626 19.56 -23.93 -27.08
CA GLU A 626 20.30 -23.75 -28.33
C GLU A 626 21.09 -22.44 -28.40
N ILE A 627 20.68 -21.43 -27.64
CA ILE A 627 21.39 -20.15 -27.49
C ILE A 627 22.39 -20.29 -26.34
N HIS A 628 21.96 -20.84 -25.20
CA HIS A 628 22.80 -21.01 -24.01
C HIS A 628 24.09 -21.78 -24.30
N GLN A 629 24.00 -22.86 -25.09
CA GLN A 629 25.16 -23.68 -25.48
C GLN A 629 25.95 -23.14 -26.67
N SER A 630 25.43 -22.12 -27.36
CA SER A 630 26.03 -21.64 -28.61
C SER A 630 26.89 -20.40 -28.38
N LYS A 631 28.21 -20.57 -28.43
CA LYS A 631 29.18 -19.45 -28.43
C LYS A 631 29.09 -18.55 -29.69
N ASP A 632 28.40 -18.99 -30.74
CA ASP A 632 28.35 -18.33 -32.06
C ASP A 632 27.01 -17.66 -32.43
N LYS A 633 25.96 -17.78 -31.60
CA LYS A 633 24.62 -17.25 -31.89
C LYS A 633 24.42 -15.89 -31.24
N THR A 634 24.98 -14.84 -31.84
CA THR A 634 24.77 -13.45 -31.41
C THR A 634 23.56 -12.82 -32.09
N ILE A 635 22.77 -12.02 -31.36
CA ILE A 635 21.62 -11.29 -31.91
C ILE A 635 22.10 -10.27 -32.97
N PRO A 636 21.65 -10.36 -34.24
CA PRO A 636 21.99 -9.41 -35.29
C PRO A 636 21.54 -7.97 -34.97
N ALA A 637 22.28 -6.97 -35.47
CA ALA A 637 21.98 -5.56 -35.24
C ALA A 637 20.56 -5.14 -35.67
N GLU A 638 20.03 -5.79 -36.71
CA GLU A 638 18.65 -5.55 -37.19
C GLU A 638 17.58 -6.00 -36.19
N ILE A 639 17.85 -7.05 -35.39
CA ILE A 639 16.96 -7.53 -34.32
C ILE A 639 17.15 -6.68 -33.06
N MET A 640 18.40 -6.27 -32.76
CA MET A 640 18.68 -5.38 -31.62
C MET A 640 17.98 -4.02 -31.74
N ALA A 641 17.77 -3.52 -32.96
CA ALA A 641 17.08 -2.26 -33.22
C ALA A 641 15.55 -2.33 -33.10
N LEU A 642 14.99 -3.54 -33.00
CA LEU A 642 13.55 -3.73 -32.83
C LEU A 642 13.16 -3.77 -31.35
N PRO A 643 11.90 -3.40 -31.02
CA PRO A 643 11.31 -3.61 -29.70
C PRO A 643 11.52 -5.03 -29.19
N ASP A 644 11.72 -5.15 -27.89
CA ASP A 644 11.97 -6.41 -27.19
C ASP A 644 11.01 -6.58 -26.00
N ALA A 645 10.79 -7.84 -25.64
CA ALA A 645 10.06 -8.24 -24.45
C ALA A 645 10.76 -9.46 -23.83
N ASP A 646 10.73 -9.54 -22.51
CA ASP A 646 11.43 -10.57 -21.76
C ASP A 646 10.84 -11.97 -22.03
N GLY A 647 11.69 -13.00 -21.92
CA GLY A 647 11.25 -14.41 -21.95
C GLY A 647 10.75 -14.86 -20.59
N TYR A 648 9.87 -15.86 -20.56
CA TYR A 648 9.27 -16.41 -19.34
C TYR A 648 8.96 -17.89 -19.53
N GLY A 649 9.26 -18.72 -18.54
CA GLY A 649 9.03 -20.17 -18.60
C GLY A 649 9.62 -20.77 -19.88
N ASN A 650 8.76 -21.36 -20.69
CA ASN A 650 9.13 -21.99 -21.97
C ASN A 650 8.90 -21.06 -23.17
N MET A 651 8.94 -19.74 -22.95
CA MET A 651 8.84 -18.70 -23.97
C MET A 651 10.15 -17.93 -24.06
N ALA A 652 10.82 -18.02 -25.21
CA ALA A 652 12.01 -17.23 -25.50
C ALA A 652 11.69 -15.74 -25.45
N SER A 653 12.65 -14.87 -25.08
CA SER A 653 12.47 -13.42 -25.26
C SER A 653 12.13 -13.09 -26.71
N LEU A 654 11.48 -11.95 -26.94
CA LEU A 654 11.01 -11.58 -28.27
C LEU A 654 12.17 -11.51 -29.28
N ARG A 655 13.35 -11.02 -28.85
CA ARG A 655 14.56 -11.05 -29.68
C ARG A 655 15.08 -12.45 -29.99
N TYR A 656 15.10 -13.35 -29.01
CA TYR A 656 15.52 -14.73 -29.27
C TYR A 656 14.51 -15.46 -30.15
N ALA A 657 13.21 -15.21 -29.97
CA ALA A 657 12.18 -15.73 -30.86
C ALA A 657 12.35 -15.22 -32.29
N MET A 658 12.62 -13.91 -32.48
CA MET A 658 12.92 -13.34 -33.81
C MET A 658 14.21 -13.90 -34.44
N LEU A 659 15.18 -14.30 -33.63
CA LEU A 659 16.43 -14.93 -34.08
C LEU A 659 16.21 -16.39 -34.50
N LEU A 660 15.37 -17.12 -33.76
CA LEU A 660 15.10 -18.54 -33.94
C LEU A 660 13.95 -18.82 -34.94
N GLU A 661 13.10 -17.85 -35.25
CA GLU A 661 12.00 -18.00 -36.22
C GLU A 661 12.51 -18.38 -37.61
N GLU A 662 11.91 -19.42 -38.20
CA GLU A 662 12.09 -19.73 -39.61
C GLU A 662 11.31 -18.73 -40.48
N GLY A 663 11.94 -17.60 -40.82
CA GLY A 663 11.37 -16.56 -41.67
C GLY A 663 11.59 -15.15 -41.11
N ASP A 664 10.71 -14.23 -41.53
CA ASP A 664 10.73 -12.82 -41.10
C ASP A 664 9.37 -12.34 -40.58
N GLU A 665 8.42 -13.23 -40.29
CA GLU A 665 7.05 -12.86 -39.98
C GLU A 665 6.95 -12.10 -38.65
N LEU A 666 7.43 -12.68 -37.55
CA LEU A 666 7.49 -12.01 -36.24
C LEU A 666 8.33 -10.72 -36.31
N LYS A 667 9.49 -10.78 -36.99
CA LYS A 667 10.34 -9.59 -37.22
C LYS A 667 9.60 -8.46 -37.93
N ASN A 668 8.78 -8.78 -38.93
CA ASN A 668 8.00 -7.79 -39.67
C ASN A 668 6.84 -7.24 -38.83
N MET A 669 6.18 -8.06 -38.01
CA MET A 669 5.11 -7.62 -37.12
C MET A 669 5.63 -6.66 -36.04
N VAL A 670 6.77 -6.99 -35.42
CA VAL A 670 7.43 -6.13 -34.42
C VAL A 670 7.91 -4.83 -35.05
N ARG A 671 8.41 -4.87 -36.30
CA ARG A 671 8.76 -3.66 -37.05
C ARG A 671 7.54 -2.78 -37.34
N ALA A 672 6.41 -3.39 -37.72
CA ALA A 672 5.17 -2.66 -37.94
C ALA A 672 4.65 -2.03 -36.64
N PHE A 673 4.73 -2.74 -35.51
CA PHE A 673 4.41 -2.21 -34.19
C PHE A 673 5.25 -0.97 -33.87
N ALA A 674 6.56 -1.02 -34.10
CA ALA A 674 7.47 0.11 -33.86
C ALA A 674 7.17 1.35 -34.72
N GLN A 675 6.53 1.16 -35.88
CA GLN A 675 6.22 2.23 -36.84
C GLN A 675 4.80 2.80 -36.67
N GLU A 676 3.96 2.16 -35.85
CA GLU A 676 2.56 2.57 -35.68
C GLU A 676 2.43 3.81 -34.77
N THR A 677 1.79 4.84 -35.31
CA THR A 677 1.58 6.14 -34.65
C THR A 677 0.28 6.20 -33.88
N ASP A 678 -0.73 5.42 -34.25
CA ASP A 678 -2.01 5.36 -33.52
C ASP A 678 -1.90 4.36 -32.34
N PRO A 679 -2.00 4.82 -31.07
CA PRO A 679 -1.87 3.95 -29.91
C PRO A 679 -2.93 2.83 -29.84
N VAL A 680 -4.14 3.08 -30.35
CA VAL A 680 -5.22 2.08 -30.36
C VAL A 680 -4.90 0.98 -31.36
N VAL A 681 -4.42 1.35 -32.55
CA VAL A 681 -3.98 0.38 -33.57
C VAL A 681 -2.76 -0.40 -33.07
N GLN A 682 -1.79 0.28 -32.47
CA GLN A 682 -0.57 -0.32 -31.93
C GLN A 682 -0.86 -1.35 -30.83
N ARG A 683 -1.76 -1.04 -29.87
CA ARG A 683 -2.24 -1.99 -28.84
C ARG A 683 -2.97 -3.19 -29.47
N ASN A 684 -3.81 -2.96 -30.46
CA ASN A 684 -4.54 -4.04 -31.14
C ASN A 684 -3.63 -5.02 -31.90
N MET A 685 -2.39 -4.64 -32.22
CA MET A 685 -1.41 -5.54 -32.85
C MET A 685 -0.83 -6.59 -31.88
N MET A 686 -0.87 -6.31 -30.58
CA MET A 686 -0.19 -7.12 -29.56
C MET A 686 -0.67 -8.56 -29.51
N ALA A 687 -1.97 -8.80 -29.61
CA ALA A 687 -2.51 -10.16 -29.58
C ALA A 687 -1.93 -11.01 -30.72
N SER A 688 -1.82 -10.44 -31.93
CA SER A 688 -1.26 -11.14 -33.09
C SER A 688 0.24 -11.42 -32.91
N ILE A 689 0.97 -10.45 -32.35
CA ILE A 689 2.41 -10.59 -32.05
C ILE A 689 2.62 -11.71 -31.04
N ILE A 690 1.81 -11.78 -29.98
CA ILE A 690 1.91 -12.83 -28.95
C ILE A 690 1.63 -14.21 -29.53
N TRP A 691 0.60 -14.38 -30.38
CA TRP A 691 0.32 -15.66 -31.00
C TRP A 691 1.45 -16.14 -31.91
N GLN A 692 1.99 -15.24 -32.74
CA GLN A 692 3.15 -15.58 -33.58
C GLN A 692 4.39 -15.88 -32.74
N TRP A 693 4.67 -15.06 -31.72
CA TRP A 693 5.80 -15.20 -30.82
C TRP A 693 5.77 -16.54 -30.05
N THR A 694 4.60 -16.91 -29.56
CA THR A 694 4.41 -18.15 -28.79
C THR A 694 4.32 -19.38 -29.71
N GLY A 695 4.07 -19.21 -31.00
CA GLY A 695 3.81 -20.30 -31.93
C GLY A 695 2.48 -21.02 -31.68
N ILE A 696 1.60 -20.45 -30.84
CA ILE A 696 0.29 -21.00 -30.53
C ILE A 696 -0.69 -20.49 -31.60
N PRO A 697 -1.44 -21.37 -32.29
CA PRO A 697 -2.40 -20.93 -33.29
C PRO A 697 -3.48 -20.04 -32.66
N ALA A 698 -3.74 -18.88 -33.28
CA ALA A 698 -4.73 -17.90 -32.82
C ALA A 698 -6.15 -18.48 -32.65
N ASP A 699 -6.44 -19.60 -33.35
CA ASP A 699 -7.72 -20.31 -33.35
C ASP A 699 -7.52 -21.81 -33.04
N SER A 700 -6.99 -22.20 -31.87
CA SER A 700 -7.00 -23.61 -31.44
C SER A 700 -8.25 -23.96 -30.57
N PRO A 701 -9.42 -24.28 -31.16
CA PRO A 701 -10.51 -24.91 -30.40
C PRO A 701 -10.66 -26.38 -30.79
N THR A 702 -10.56 -27.29 -29.81
CA THR A 702 -11.39 -28.50 -29.80
C THR A 702 -11.61 -28.99 -28.36
N GLN A 703 -12.87 -29.28 -28.02
CA GLN A 703 -13.38 -29.82 -26.74
C GLN A 703 -13.58 -28.86 -25.55
N GLY A 704 -14.24 -27.71 -25.78
CA GLY A 704 -14.97 -27.03 -24.70
C GLY A 704 -14.14 -26.20 -23.71
N ILE A 705 -12.81 -26.23 -23.81
CA ILE A 705 -11.87 -25.30 -23.16
C ILE A 705 -11.13 -24.59 -24.30
N ASN A 706 -10.92 -23.27 -24.20
CA ASN A 706 -10.21 -22.52 -25.23
C ASN A 706 -8.70 -22.83 -25.13
N SER A 707 -8.27 -23.92 -25.78
CA SER A 707 -6.97 -24.56 -25.54
C SER A 707 -5.76 -23.66 -25.81
N GLY A 708 -5.90 -22.62 -26.63
CA GLY A 708 -4.83 -21.65 -26.90
C GLY A 708 -4.42 -20.82 -25.67
N TYR A 709 -5.38 -20.41 -24.82
CA TYR A 709 -5.03 -19.68 -23.59
C TYR A 709 -4.38 -20.58 -22.55
N VAL A 710 -4.80 -21.83 -22.46
CA VAL A 710 -4.17 -22.83 -21.57
C VAL A 710 -2.74 -23.09 -22.02
N GLN A 711 -2.52 -23.34 -23.31
CA GLN A 711 -1.18 -23.51 -23.89
C GLN A 711 -0.30 -22.28 -23.68
N PHE A 712 -0.88 -21.07 -23.78
CA PHE A 712 -0.16 -19.83 -23.53
C PHE A 712 0.33 -19.76 -22.09
N ILE A 713 -0.55 -20.08 -21.14
CA ILE A 713 -0.23 -20.04 -19.70
C ILE A 713 0.77 -21.13 -19.35
N GLU A 714 0.62 -22.36 -19.88
CA GLU A 714 1.60 -23.44 -19.71
C GLU A 714 2.98 -23.02 -20.21
N LYS A 715 3.03 -22.36 -21.38
CA LYS A 715 4.28 -21.86 -21.95
C LYS A 715 4.87 -20.70 -21.15
N LEU A 716 4.03 -19.77 -20.69
CA LEU A 716 4.42 -18.62 -19.88
C LEU A 716 5.00 -19.04 -18.52
N TRP A 717 4.42 -20.05 -17.88
CA TRP A 717 4.87 -20.56 -16.58
C TRP A 717 5.96 -21.62 -16.68
N GLY A 718 6.08 -22.29 -17.83
CA GLY A 718 7.00 -23.41 -18.03
C GLY A 718 6.49 -24.73 -17.45
N GLU A 719 5.21 -24.81 -17.03
CA GLU A 719 4.64 -25.99 -16.38
C GLU A 719 3.28 -26.39 -16.97
N GLU A 720 3.03 -27.70 -17.07
CA GLU A 720 1.72 -28.24 -17.45
C GLU A 720 0.66 -27.99 -16.37
N ILE A 721 -0.55 -27.64 -16.79
CA ILE A 721 -1.64 -27.33 -15.86
C ILE A 721 -2.35 -28.63 -15.46
N THR A 722 -2.29 -28.98 -14.18
CA THR A 722 -2.96 -30.18 -13.64
C THR A 722 -4.49 -30.11 -13.76
N LEU A 723 -5.16 -31.28 -13.83
CA LEU A 723 -6.63 -31.43 -13.87
C LEU A 723 -7.38 -30.67 -12.76
N TRP A 724 -6.76 -30.46 -11.60
CA TRP A 724 -7.35 -29.69 -10.51
C TRP A 724 -7.29 -28.16 -10.75
N ARG A 725 -6.25 -27.67 -11.44
CA ARG A 725 -6.10 -26.24 -11.81
C ARG A 725 -6.85 -25.86 -13.09
N LEU A 726 -7.17 -26.83 -13.96
CA LEU A 726 -7.95 -26.59 -15.18
C LEU A 726 -9.30 -25.89 -14.91
N GLY A 727 -9.95 -26.17 -13.78
CA GLY A 727 -11.22 -25.52 -13.38
C GLY A 727 -11.10 -24.03 -13.02
N PHE A 728 -9.91 -23.55 -12.66
CA PHE A 728 -9.64 -22.12 -12.39
C PHE A 728 -9.55 -21.30 -13.69
N LEU A 729 -9.06 -21.93 -14.77
CA LEU A 729 -8.79 -21.25 -16.04
C LEU A 729 -9.99 -21.21 -17.00
N GLU A 730 -11.05 -21.97 -16.74
CA GLU A 730 -12.30 -21.94 -17.52
C GLU A 730 -13.01 -20.56 -17.47
N GLY A 731 -12.62 -19.66 -16.56
CA GLY A 731 -13.13 -18.28 -16.46
C GLY A 731 -12.07 -17.16 -16.48
N GLU A 732 -10.87 -17.41 -15.95
CA GLU A 732 -9.86 -16.35 -15.72
C GLU A 732 -8.72 -16.32 -16.76
N GLY A 733 -8.55 -17.37 -17.57
CA GLY A 733 -7.42 -17.46 -18.51
C GLY A 733 -7.35 -16.33 -19.55
N LYS A 734 -8.50 -15.77 -19.94
CA LYS A 734 -8.55 -14.59 -20.81
C LYS A 734 -8.09 -13.32 -20.08
N ALA A 735 -8.49 -13.13 -18.83
CA ALA A 735 -8.09 -11.96 -18.05
C ALA A 735 -6.57 -11.96 -17.81
N LEU A 736 -6.00 -13.14 -17.53
CA LEU A 736 -4.56 -13.34 -17.40
C LEU A 736 -3.80 -13.03 -18.71
N PHE A 737 -4.35 -13.47 -19.84
CA PHE A 737 -3.81 -13.15 -21.16
C PHE A 737 -3.86 -11.65 -21.45
N ASP A 738 -5.00 -10.99 -21.18
CA ASP A 738 -5.17 -9.55 -21.39
C ASP A 738 -4.19 -8.74 -20.50
N GLU A 739 -4.02 -9.13 -19.24
CA GLU A 739 -3.05 -8.51 -18.30
C GLU A 739 -1.60 -8.71 -18.77
N THR A 740 -1.25 -9.93 -19.19
CA THR A 740 0.09 -10.23 -19.71
C THR A 740 0.38 -9.47 -21.00
N LEU A 741 -0.62 -9.33 -21.87
CA LEU A 741 -0.53 -8.56 -23.11
C LEU A 741 -0.24 -7.08 -22.84
N GLU A 742 -0.92 -6.47 -21.87
CA GLU A 742 -0.67 -5.09 -21.45
C GLU A 742 0.75 -4.92 -20.89
N GLY A 743 1.22 -5.87 -20.06
CA GLY A 743 2.60 -5.85 -19.57
C GLY A 743 3.64 -5.90 -20.69
N ILE A 744 3.47 -6.81 -21.65
CA ILE A 744 4.36 -6.95 -22.82
C ILE A 744 4.30 -5.71 -23.71
N TYR A 745 3.11 -5.10 -23.88
CA TYR A 745 2.95 -3.86 -24.64
C TYR A 745 3.85 -2.74 -24.09
N PHE A 746 3.84 -2.54 -22.76
CA PHE A 746 4.69 -1.54 -22.13
C PHE A 746 6.19 -1.88 -22.20
N GLN A 747 6.55 -3.17 -22.11
CA GLN A 747 7.95 -3.60 -22.32
C GLN A 747 8.43 -3.28 -23.74
N MET A 748 7.63 -3.61 -24.76
CA MET A 748 7.96 -3.30 -26.15
C MET A 748 8.03 -1.79 -26.39
N LEU A 749 7.14 -1.00 -25.79
CA LEU A 749 7.25 0.47 -25.86
C LEU A 749 8.55 0.96 -25.23
N SER A 750 8.91 0.43 -24.05
CA SER A 750 10.10 0.85 -23.30
C SER A 750 11.42 0.57 -24.02
N THR A 751 11.43 -0.42 -24.90
CA THR A 751 12.60 -0.86 -25.68
C THR A 751 12.54 -0.37 -27.14
N SER A 752 11.54 0.43 -27.49
CA SER A 752 11.33 1.01 -28.81
C SER A 752 11.91 2.44 -28.91
N THR A 753 11.25 3.32 -29.66
CA THR A 753 11.61 4.73 -29.84
C THR A 753 11.56 5.58 -28.55
N LEU A 754 10.98 5.06 -27.46
CA LEU A 754 10.98 5.72 -26.14
C LEU A 754 12.19 5.33 -25.26
N ALA A 755 12.95 4.31 -25.64
CA ALA A 755 14.10 3.83 -24.87
C ALA A 755 15.13 4.92 -24.50
N PRO A 756 15.47 5.90 -25.39
CA PRO A 756 16.39 6.98 -25.05
C PRO A 756 15.88 7.88 -23.92
N TYR A 757 14.57 8.00 -23.76
CA TYR A 757 13.95 8.81 -22.71
C TYR A 757 13.73 7.98 -21.44
N LEU A 758 13.61 6.65 -21.53
CA LEU A 758 13.36 5.77 -20.39
C LEU A 758 14.65 5.22 -19.74
N GLY A 759 15.79 5.25 -20.43
CA GLY A 759 17.09 4.81 -19.92
C GLY A 759 17.63 5.59 -18.72
N PHE A 760 16.99 6.72 -18.39
CA PHE A 760 17.28 7.59 -17.24
C PHE A 760 16.56 7.16 -15.94
N LEU A 761 15.85 6.02 -15.95
CA LEU A 761 15.09 5.51 -14.79
C LEU A 761 15.90 4.53 -13.90
N ASP A 762 17.13 4.16 -14.30
CA ASP A 762 17.96 3.17 -13.61
C ASP A 762 18.86 3.77 -12.49
N ASP A 763 19.00 5.10 -12.38
CA ASP A 763 19.83 5.75 -11.35
C ASP A 763 19.15 6.97 -10.67
N ASP A 764 19.48 7.22 -9.41
CA ASP A 764 18.80 8.07 -8.42
C ASP A 764 18.16 9.41 -8.91
N THR A 765 16.83 9.54 -8.81
CA THR A 765 15.95 10.75 -8.63
C THR A 765 16.28 12.12 -9.26
N VAL A 766 17.27 12.25 -10.13
CA VAL A 766 17.71 13.52 -10.74
C VAL A 766 17.38 13.58 -12.25
N GLU A 767 16.98 12.46 -12.88
CA GLU A 767 16.93 12.40 -14.35
C GLU A 767 15.52 12.33 -14.96
N LEU A 768 14.45 12.27 -14.16
CA LEU A 768 13.08 12.26 -14.69
C LEU A 768 12.70 13.60 -15.35
N GLU A 769 13.01 14.72 -14.69
CA GLU A 769 12.78 16.07 -15.24
C GLU A 769 13.60 16.30 -16.51
N ALA A 770 14.85 15.82 -16.55
CA ALA A 770 15.72 15.92 -17.72
C ALA A 770 15.22 15.06 -18.88
N SER A 771 14.70 13.87 -18.60
CA SER A 771 14.10 12.95 -19.57
C SER A 771 12.82 13.53 -20.19
N VAL A 772 11.90 14.03 -19.36
CA VAL A 772 10.67 14.71 -19.82
C VAL A 772 11.03 15.96 -20.63
N SER A 773 11.99 16.76 -20.17
CA SER A 773 12.45 17.95 -20.86
C SER A 773 13.08 17.63 -22.22
N GLN A 774 13.91 16.58 -22.30
CA GLN A 774 14.52 16.13 -23.56
C GLN A 774 13.49 15.56 -24.53
N LEU A 775 12.48 14.83 -24.04
CA LEU A 775 11.36 14.35 -24.85
C LEU A 775 10.55 15.53 -25.41
N ILE A 776 10.22 16.53 -24.58
CA ILE A 776 9.53 17.75 -25.00
C ILE A 776 10.37 18.52 -26.03
N THR A 777 11.67 18.69 -25.80
CA THR A 777 12.60 19.34 -26.74
C THR A 777 12.63 18.61 -28.09
N ASP A 778 12.67 17.27 -28.10
CA ASP A 778 12.68 16.51 -29.35
C ASP A 778 11.30 16.51 -30.05
N ILE A 779 10.19 16.69 -29.31
CA ILE A 779 8.85 16.95 -29.87
C ILE A 779 8.83 18.34 -30.53
N GLU A 780 9.37 19.36 -29.85
CA GLU A 780 9.46 20.75 -30.34
C GLU A 780 10.33 20.87 -31.59
N ASP A 781 11.45 20.15 -31.62
CA ASP A 781 12.36 20.05 -32.77
C ASP A 781 11.80 19.19 -33.92
N GLY A 782 10.65 18.54 -33.72
CA GLY A 782 10.00 17.65 -34.69
C GLY A 782 10.77 16.34 -34.95
N LYS A 783 11.67 15.95 -34.03
CA LYS A 783 12.41 14.68 -34.09
C LYS A 783 11.55 13.49 -33.66
N VAL A 784 10.57 13.70 -32.77
CA VAL A 784 9.58 12.71 -32.32
C VAL A 784 8.16 13.31 -32.35
N HIS A 785 7.14 12.46 -32.41
CA HIS A 785 5.73 12.90 -32.51
C HIS A 785 5.17 13.29 -31.13
N GLY A 786 4.27 14.28 -31.07
CA GLY A 786 3.69 14.75 -29.79
C GLY A 786 2.97 13.67 -28.97
N ASP A 787 2.48 12.62 -29.63
CA ASP A 787 1.83 11.47 -28.97
C ASP A 787 2.77 10.67 -28.05
N TYR A 788 4.08 10.88 -28.18
CA TYR A 788 5.10 10.22 -27.37
C TYR A 788 5.10 10.70 -25.92
N LEU A 789 4.69 11.95 -25.67
CA LEU A 789 4.53 12.47 -24.32
C LEU A 789 3.44 11.70 -23.57
N PHE A 790 2.32 11.42 -24.23
CA PHE A 790 1.23 10.63 -23.65
C PHE A 790 1.64 9.16 -23.42
N ARG A 791 2.41 8.56 -24.34
CA ARG A 791 2.95 7.21 -24.15
C ARG A 791 3.96 7.13 -23.01
N TYR A 792 4.78 8.17 -22.83
CA TYR A 792 5.72 8.29 -21.70
C TYR A 792 4.95 8.43 -20.37
N ILE A 793 3.88 9.22 -20.33
CA ILE A 793 2.98 9.38 -19.18
C ILE A 793 2.27 8.06 -18.83
N ASP A 794 1.76 7.32 -19.82
CA ASP A 794 1.14 6.00 -19.61
C ASP A 794 2.12 5.01 -18.97
N ILE A 795 3.39 5.02 -19.43
CA ILE A 795 4.46 4.21 -18.84
C ILE A 795 4.72 4.64 -17.39
N LEU A 796 4.86 5.93 -17.10
CA LEU A 796 5.07 6.39 -15.72
C LEU A 796 3.92 6.03 -14.77
N ASN A 797 2.68 6.15 -15.24
CA ASN A 797 1.49 5.75 -14.47
C ASN A 797 1.50 4.25 -14.16
N HIS A 798 1.86 3.41 -15.15
CA HIS A 798 1.91 1.96 -14.99
C HIS A 798 3.02 1.48 -14.04
N TYR A 799 4.11 2.24 -13.89
CA TYR A 799 5.28 1.89 -13.05
C TYR A 799 5.27 2.56 -11.65
N SER A 800 4.22 3.32 -11.31
CA SER A 800 4.07 4.01 -10.01
C SER A 800 3.27 3.21 -8.97
N GLU A 801 3.63 3.27 -7.68
CA GLU A 801 2.84 2.62 -6.61
C GLU A 801 1.46 3.30 -6.43
N PRO A 802 0.40 2.56 -6.01
CA PRO A 802 -0.89 3.15 -5.69
C PRO A 802 -0.74 4.22 -4.59
N GLY A 803 -0.97 5.49 -4.94
CA GLY A 803 -0.93 6.63 -4.01
C GLY A 803 0.14 7.69 -4.27
N HIS A 804 0.93 7.60 -5.35
CA HIS A 804 1.71 8.75 -5.85
C HIS A 804 1.05 9.33 -7.10
N SER A 805 0.56 10.57 -6.99
CA SER A 805 -0.20 11.23 -8.04
C SER A 805 0.71 12.08 -8.94
N MET A 806 1.49 11.41 -9.79
CA MET A 806 2.09 12.03 -10.98
C MET A 806 1.03 12.66 -11.90
N LEU A 807 -0.20 12.13 -11.86
CA LEU A 807 -1.37 12.58 -12.61
C LEU A 807 -1.90 13.95 -12.21
N VAL A 808 -1.75 14.36 -10.94
CA VAL A 808 -2.14 15.71 -10.48
C VAL A 808 -1.15 16.75 -11.00
N ASP A 809 0.14 16.45 -10.99
CA ASP A 809 1.18 17.34 -11.52
C ASP A 809 1.03 17.51 -13.06
N ILE A 810 0.69 16.44 -13.78
CA ILE A 810 0.41 16.47 -15.22
C ILE A 810 -0.93 17.16 -15.55
N TYR A 811 -1.97 16.96 -14.74
CA TYR A 811 -3.25 17.66 -14.87
C TYR A 811 -3.11 19.17 -14.69
N HIS A 812 -2.31 19.61 -13.71
CA HIS A 812 -1.99 21.03 -13.52
C HIS A 812 -1.14 21.59 -14.67
N LEU A 813 -0.17 20.82 -15.18
CA LEU A 813 0.64 21.19 -16.34
C LEU A 813 -0.21 21.49 -17.59
N VAL A 814 -1.17 20.61 -17.90
CA VAL A 814 -2.03 20.71 -19.09
C VAL A 814 -3.15 21.75 -18.94
N LYS A 815 -3.69 21.90 -17.72
CA LYS A 815 -4.73 22.89 -17.38
C LYS A 815 -4.20 24.33 -17.46
N ASP A 816 -2.95 24.55 -17.06
CA ASP A 816 -2.35 25.88 -17.06
C ASP A 816 -1.95 26.34 -18.47
N GLU A 817 -1.48 25.45 -19.35
CA GLU A 817 -1.19 25.77 -20.75
C GLU A 817 -2.42 26.18 -21.58
N LEU A 818 -3.58 25.55 -21.35
CA LEU A 818 -4.82 25.90 -22.04
C LEU A 818 -5.40 27.26 -21.60
N ARG A 819 -5.25 27.61 -20.33
CA ARG A 819 -5.76 28.88 -19.76
C ARG A 819 -4.98 30.08 -20.30
N ILE A 820 -3.67 29.91 -20.52
CA ILE A 820 -2.75 30.91 -21.08
C ILE A 820 -3.02 31.19 -22.56
N LEU A 821 -3.42 30.17 -23.33
CA LEU A 821 -3.72 30.26 -24.77
C LEU A 821 -4.97 31.08 -25.13
N LEU A 822 -5.86 31.33 -24.17
CA LEU A 822 -7.14 32.03 -24.35
C LEU A 822 -7.11 33.51 -23.94
N LEU A 823 -6.07 33.96 -23.24
CA LEU A 823 -6.02 35.30 -22.64
C LEU A 823 -5.23 36.34 -23.47
N ASP A 824 -4.46 35.93 -24.47
CA ASP A 824 -3.73 36.81 -25.41
C ASP A 824 -4.66 37.74 -26.21
N THR A 825 -4.62 39.03 -25.89
CA THR A 825 -5.44 40.10 -26.46
C THR A 825 -5.12 40.38 -27.93
N GLN A 826 -3.94 40.03 -28.42
CA GLN A 826 -3.51 40.30 -29.80
C GLN A 826 -3.99 39.22 -30.77
N LYS A 827 -4.09 37.96 -30.31
CA LYS A 827 -4.68 36.83 -31.07
C LYS A 827 -6.22 36.86 -31.14
N ARG A 828 -6.89 37.60 -30.24
CA ARG A 828 -8.37 37.79 -30.30
C ARG A 828 -8.83 38.50 -31.58
N ALA A 829 -8.04 39.41 -32.12
CA ALA A 829 -8.39 40.19 -33.30
C ALA A 829 -8.32 39.38 -34.61
N GLU A 830 -7.56 38.30 -34.66
CA GLU A 830 -7.39 37.47 -35.86
C GLU A 830 -8.51 36.41 -36.03
N LEU A 831 -9.25 36.12 -34.96
CA LEU A 831 -10.26 35.06 -34.88
C LEU A 831 -11.71 35.51 -35.21
N GLU A 832 -11.93 36.80 -35.52
CA GLU A 832 -13.25 37.41 -35.75
C GLU A 832 -14.03 36.87 -36.98
N ASN A 833 -13.44 36.02 -37.83
CA ASN A 833 -14.05 35.61 -39.12
C ASN A 833 -14.48 34.13 -39.23
N SER A 834 -14.58 33.38 -38.13
CA SER A 834 -15.10 31.99 -38.14
C SER A 834 -16.42 31.84 -37.38
N ASP A 835 -17.13 30.72 -37.59
CA ASP A 835 -18.44 30.39 -36.97
C ASP A 835 -18.44 30.42 -35.42
N PHE A 836 -17.27 30.60 -34.79
CA PHE A 836 -17.09 30.90 -33.36
C PHE A 836 -17.58 32.30 -32.96
N GLY A 837 -17.78 33.23 -33.91
CA GLY A 837 -18.27 34.59 -33.65
C GLY A 837 -19.69 34.66 -33.04
N LYS A 838 -20.43 33.54 -33.01
CA LYS A 838 -21.72 33.45 -32.30
C LYS A 838 -21.57 33.16 -30.80
N LEU A 839 -20.46 32.55 -30.38
CA LEU A 839 -20.14 32.39 -28.96
C LEU A 839 -19.63 33.70 -28.35
N LEU A 840 -19.03 34.56 -29.17
CA LEU A 840 -18.45 35.85 -28.75
C LEU A 840 -19.48 36.98 -28.54
N ALA A 841 -20.78 36.77 -28.79
CA ALA A 841 -21.80 37.81 -28.64
C ALA A 841 -22.28 38.04 -27.19
N ILE A 842 -21.61 37.40 -26.21
CA ILE A 842 -21.91 37.49 -24.77
C ILE A 842 -20.75 38.22 -24.06
N THR A 843 -20.21 39.28 -24.67
CA THR A 843 -19.17 40.11 -24.04
C THR A 843 -19.73 41.48 -23.71
N ASP A 844 -20.56 41.54 -22.67
CA ASP A 844 -20.75 42.75 -21.88
C ASP A 844 -21.30 42.33 -20.50
N SER A 845 -20.45 42.46 -19.48
CA SER A 845 -20.61 42.16 -18.04
C SER A 845 -20.37 40.71 -17.55
N VAL A 846 -19.43 40.62 -16.59
CA VAL A 846 -19.30 39.72 -15.43
C VAL A 846 -19.91 38.32 -15.56
N ILE A 847 -19.07 37.27 -15.57
CA ILE A 847 -19.48 35.86 -15.49
C ILE A 847 -18.58 35.10 -14.51
N SER A 848 -19.16 34.45 -13.50
CA SER A 848 -18.48 33.51 -12.58
C SER A 848 -18.28 32.12 -13.23
N GLU A 849 -17.45 31.27 -12.63
CA GLU A 849 -17.11 29.91 -13.11
C GLU A 849 -18.34 29.07 -13.51
N SER A 850 -19.47 29.27 -12.83
CA SER A 850 -20.78 28.64 -13.07
C SER A 850 -21.51 29.06 -14.36
N GLU A 851 -21.19 30.23 -14.91
CA GLU A 851 -21.83 30.79 -16.11
C GLU A 851 -20.98 30.55 -17.38
N MET A 852 -19.67 30.29 -17.22
CA MET A 852 -18.73 29.96 -18.29
C MET A 852 -18.92 28.53 -18.83
N PHE A 853 -19.32 27.61 -17.95
CA PHE A 853 -19.67 26.23 -18.28
C PHE A 853 -20.94 25.82 -17.51
N PRO A 854 -22.14 26.14 -18.02
CA PRO A 854 -23.41 25.89 -17.30
C PRO A 854 -23.63 24.40 -16.93
N GLU A 855 -22.94 23.50 -17.64
CA GLU A 855 -22.96 22.04 -17.42
C GLU A 855 -22.13 21.61 -16.19
N VAL A 856 -21.08 22.36 -15.81
CA VAL A 856 -20.27 22.11 -14.61
C VAL A 856 -21.07 22.41 -13.35
N ALA A 857 -21.77 23.54 -13.32
CA ALA A 857 -22.66 23.91 -12.22
C ALA A 857 -23.81 22.90 -12.07
N LEU A 858 -24.37 22.41 -13.18
CA LEU A 858 -25.38 21.34 -13.18
C LEU A 858 -24.84 19.99 -12.68
N LEU A 859 -23.59 19.64 -12.98
CA LEU A 859 -22.99 18.38 -12.52
C LEU A 859 -22.60 18.45 -11.03
N GLN A 860 -22.08 19.58 -10.58
CA GLN A 860 -21.76 19.83 -9.17
C GLN A 860 -23.03 20.00 -8.30
N GLU A 861 -24.09 20.65 -8.80
CA GLU A 861 -25.42 20.67 -8.14
C GLU A 861 -26.04 19.26 -8.04
N ASN A 862 -25.69 18.36 -8.96
CA ASN A 862 -26.08 16.95 -8.93
C ASN A 862 -25.11 16.07 -8.12
N GLY A 863 -24.18 16.66 -7.37
CA GLY A 863 -23.32 15.96 -6.42
C GLY A 863 -22.13 15.22 -7.03
N LYS A 864 -21.74 15.55 -8.26
CA LYS A 864 -20.52 15.03 -8.89
C LYS A 864 -19.27 15.68 -8.31
N SER A 865 -18.25 14.86 -8.04
CA SER A 865 -16.92 15.31 -7.57
C SER A 865 -16.13 16.00 -8.68
N ASP A 866 -15.15 16.82 -8.33
CA ASP A 866 -14.29 17.52 -9.32
C ASP A 866 -13.56 16.55 -10.26
N LEU A 867 -13.32 15.31 -9.82
CA LEU A 867 -12.76 14.23 -10.64
C LEU A 867 -13.78 13.71 -11.68
N GLU A 868 -15.04 13.53 -11.30
CA GLU A 868 -16.10 13.10 -12.24
C GLU A 868 -16.48 14.21 -13.22
N VAL A 869 -16.41 15.47 -12.77
CA VAL A 869 -16.52 16.64 -13.64
C VAL A 869 -15.33 16.63 -14.62
N PHE A 870 -14.10 16.46 -14.14
CA PHE A 870 -12.91 16.36 -14.98
C PHE A 870 -12.98 15.22 -16.01
N GLU A 871 -13.37 14.01 -15.62
CA GLU A 871 -13.53 12.87 -16.53
C GLU A 871 -14.62 13.09 -17.58
N HIS A 872 -15.67 13.87 -17.25
CA HIS A 872 -16.71 14.26 -18.20
C HIS A 872 -16.18 15.22 -19.29
N PHE A 873 -15.25 16.11 -18.94
CA PHE A 873 -14.69 17.12 -19.85
C PHE A 873 -13.36 16.71 -20.51
N TYR A 874 -12.65 15.72 -19.95
CA TYR A 874 -11.34 15.24 -20.38
C TYR A 874 -11.24 14.92 -21.89
N PRO A 875 -12.19 14.19 -22.53
CA PRO A 875 -12.13 13.90 -23.96
C PRO A 875 -12.26 15.15 -24.84
N ARG A 876 -12.97 16.18 -24.35
CA ARG A 876 -13.21 17.43 -25.07
C ARG A 876 -12.02 18.38 -24.96
N MET A 877 -11.40 18.47 -23.78
CA MET A 877 -10.14 19.18 -23.59
C MET A 877 -9.01 18.55 -24.41
N GLN A 878 -8.94 17.22 -24.45
CA GLN A 878 -7.98 16.46 -25.26
C GLN A 878 -8.08 16.83 -26.76
N ALA A 879 -9.29 17.03 -27.29
CA ALA A 879 -9.49 17.45 -28.68
C ALA A 879 -9.05 18.90 -28.95
N GLU A 880 -9.23 19.81 -27.99
CA GLU A 880 -8.88 21.22 -28.13
C GLU A 880 -7.38 21.50 -27.94
N ILE A 881 -6.69 20.78 -27.05
CA ILE A 881 -5.22 20.83 -26.89
C ILE A 881 -4.53 20.35 -28.17
N VAL A 882 -4.99 19.23 -28.72
CA VAL A 882 -4.49 18.67 -29.98
C VAL A 882 -4.71 19.65 -31.14
N ALA A 883 -5.79 20.44 -31.12
CA ALA A 883 -6.02 21.48 -32.11
C ALA A 883 -5.10 22.70 -31.92
N ALA A 884 -4.75 23.06 -30.68
CA ALA A 884 -3.92 24.22 -30.36
C ALA A 884 -2.42 24.00 -30.64
N VAL A 885 -1.89 22.80 -30.35
CA VAL A 885 -0.50 22.40 -30.60
C VAL A 885 -0.18 22.29 -32.11
N ARG A 886 -1.20 22.08 -32.94
CA ARG A 886 -1.07 22.01 -34.40
C ARG A 886 -0.91 23.38 -35.07
N ASP A 887 -1.05 24.48 -34.33
CA ASP A 887 -0.95 25.85 -34.85
C ASP A 887 0.49 26.42 -34.73
N PRO A 888 1.17 26.70 -35.86
CA PRO A 888 2.52 27.28 -35.86
C PRO A 888 2.67 28.63 -35.14
N ALA A 889 1.63 29.47 -35.12
CA ALA A 889 1.69 30.79 -34.48
C ALA A 889 1.57 30.71 -32.95
N LYS A 890 1.06 29.59 -32.43
CA LYS A 890 0.96 29.31 -30.99
C LYS A 890 2.28 28.76 -30.44
N ARG A 891 2.99 27.93 -31.22
CA ARG A 891 4.33 27.43 -30.88
C ARG A 891 5.39 28.52 -30.71
N ALA A 892 5.33 29.60 -31.50
CA ALA A 892 6.27 30.72 -31.38
C ALA A 892 6.06 31.57 -30.11
N ALA A 893 4.86 31.56 -29.53
CA ALA A 893 4.55 32.31 -28.31
C ALA A 893 5.00 31.58 -27.03
N LEU A 894 5.02 30.24 -27.05
CA LEU A 894 5.50 29.41 -25.93
C LEU A 894 7.02 29.50 -25.74
N ALA A 895 7.78 29.75 -26.80
CA ALA A 895 9.25 29.79 -26.78
C ALA A 895 9.86 31.01 -26.06
N GLU A 896 9.07 32.04 -25.77
CA GLU A 896 9.53 33.28 -25.11
C GLU A 896 9.32 33.27 -23.59
N LEU A 897 8.71 32.21 -23.03
CA LEU A 897 8.32 32.10 -21.62
C LEU A 897 9.40 31.37 -20.79
N SER A 898 9.79 31.92 -19.63
CA SER A 898 10.49 31.17 -18.58
C SER A 898 9.52 30.79 -17.46
N PHE A 899 9.57 29.53 -17.04
CA PHE A 899 8.69 28.99 -16.01
C PHE A 899 9.50 28.62 -14.77
N VAL A 900 9.24 29.29 -13.65
CA VAL A 900 9.91 29.04 -12.37
C VAL A 900 8.83 28.70 -11.34
N ARG A 901 8.72 27.43 -10.94
CA ARG A 901 7.78 26.97 -9.90
C ARG A 901 8.48 26.31 -8.71
N ARG A 902 7.83 26.43 -7.55
CA ARG A 902 8.29 26.03 -6.21
C ARG A 902 8.38 24.51 -6.03
N THR A 903 9.39 24.04 -5.29
CA THR A 903 9.36 22.74 -4.59
C THR A 903 9.02 22.97 -3.12
N SER A 904 8.40 21.99 -2.44
CA SER A 904 7.71 22.07 -1.12
C SER A 904 8.52 22.55 0.11
N SER A 905 9.70 23.17 -0.08
CA SER A 905 10.59 23.64 1.00
C SER A 905 11.06 25.10 0.92
N GLN A 906 10.69 25.88 -0.10
CA GLN A 906 11.20 27.26 -0.26
C GLN A 906 10.12 28.31 -0.01
N SER A 907 10.23 29.19 1.00
CA SER A 907 9.32 30.34 1.21
C SER A 907 9.74 31.61 0.44
N ILE A 908 10.69 31.50 -0.50
CA ILE A 908 11.19 32.61 -1.32
C ILE A 908 11.34 32.13 -2.77
N LEU A 909 10.69 32.82 -3.72
CA LEU A 909 10.79 32.63 -5.18
C LEU A 909 11.47 33.85 -5.82
N ASN A 910 12.36 33.61 -6.78
CA ASN A 910 13.00 34.68 -7.55
C ASN A 910 12.88 34.36 -9.04
N GLY A 911 12.32 35.29 -9.81
CA GLY A 911 12.31 35.30 -11.25
C GLY A 911 13.65 35.76 -11.82
N THR A 912 13.64 36.02 -13.11
CA THR A 912 14.81 36.21 -13.96
C THR A 912 14.85 37.64 -14.50
N SER A 913 15.45 37.83 -15.67
CA SER A 913 15.47 39.11 -16.39
C SER A 913 14.61 39.06 -17.66
N LYS A 914 13.65 38.14 -17.69
CA LYS A 914 12.71 37.87 -18.78
C LYS A 914 11.31 37.88 -18.18
N LYS A 915 10.30 37.90 -19.05
CA LYS A 915 8.91 37.67 -18.65
C LYS A 915 8.76 36.31 -17.95
N ASP A 916 8.43 36.36 -16.66
CA ASP A 916 8.29 35.21 -15.79
C ASP A 916 6.85 35.01 -15.32
N TYR A 917 6.51 33.74 -15.07
CA TYR A 917 5.22 33.34 -14.49
C TYR A 917 5.50 32.68 -13.15
N LEU A 918 5.19 33.39 -12.07
CA LEU A 918 5.55 33.00 -10.70
C LEU A 918 4.29 32.77 -9.87
N SER A 919 4.23 31.66 -9.14
CA SER A 919 3.10 31.32 -8.28
C SER A 919 3.57 30.87 -6.90
N GLY A 920 2.99 31.48 -5.87
CA GLY A 920 3.06 31.03 -4.49
C GLY A 920 2.12 29.86 -4.21
N GLY A 921 2.13 29.41 -2.97
CA GLY A 921 1.53 28.18 -2.49
C GLY A 921 0.31 28.41 -1.59
N GLN A 922 0.23 27.63 -0.51
CA GLN A 922 -0.84 27.71 0.50
C GLN A 922 -0.31 28.26 1.84
N THR A 923 0.85 28.91 1.81
CA THR A 923 1.58 29.44 2.97
C THR A 923 2.16 30.80 2.63
N ASP A 924 2.38 31.65 3.63
CA ASP A 924 3.07 32.94 3.50
C ASP A 924 4.39 32.84 2.71
N ASP A 925 4.43 33.49 1.55
CA ASP A 925 5.49 33.43 0.57
C ASP A 925 6.12 34.81 0.30
N ARG A 926 7.35 34.81 -0.21
CA ARG A 926 7.97 36.02 -0.79
C ARG A 926 8.38 35.77 -2.22
N ILE A 927 7.83 36.52 -3.16
CA ILE A 927 8.05 36.32 -4.60
C ILE A 927 8.62 37.60 -5.20
N TYR A 928 9.75 37.47 -5.90
CA TYR A 928 10.42 38.56 -6.61
C TYR A 928 10.39 38.27 -8.11
N GLY A 929 9.73 39.09 -8.92
CA GLY A 929 9.68 39.00 -10.40
C GLY A 929 11.04 39.27 -11.02
N GLY A 930 11.59 40.45 -10.76
CA GLY A 930 12.93 40.81 -11.20
C GLY A 930 12.88 41.87 -12.27
N ALA A 931 13.21 41.52 -13.51
CA ALA A 931 13.06 42.42 -14.65
C ALA A 931 12.35 41.68 -15.80
N GLY A 932 11.52 42.38 -16.56
CA GLY A 932 10.63 41.78 -17.56
C GLY A 932 9.17 41.93 -17.14
N GLU A 933 8.24 41.76 -18.07
CA GLU A 933 6.80 41.91 -17.78
C GLU A 933 6.23 40.65 -17.11
N ASP A 934 6.25 40.60 -15.78
CA ASP A 934 5.99 39.39 -15.01
C ASP A 934 4.52 39.21 -14.63
N LEU A 935 4.10 37.95 -14.46
CA LEU A 935 2.81 37.59 -13.87
C LEU A 935 3.05 36.82 -12.56
N ILE A 936 2.60 37.39 -11.45
CA ILE A 936 2.84 36.88 -10.11
C ILE A 936 1.53 36.62 -9.37
N THR A 937 1.35 35.41 -8.83
CA THR A 937 0.19 35.05 -7.99
C THR A 937 0.65 34.56 -6.61
N GLY A 938 0.07 35.09 -5.53
CA GLY A 938 0.40 34.74 -4.14
C GLY A 938 -0.12 33.37 -3.72
N GLY A 939 -1.38 33.08 -4.04
CA GLY A 939 -2.04 31.84 -3.63
C GLY A 939 -2.78 32.02 -2.30
N ALA A 940 -2.59 31.13 -1.34
CA ALA A 940 -3.17 31.32 0.00
C ALA A 940 -2.07 31.56 1.02
N GLY A 941 -2.30 32.45 1.99
CA GLY A 941 -1.29 32.86 2.98
C GLY A 941 -1.12 34.37 2.99
N ASP A 942 -0.42 34.92 3.99
CA ASP A 942 -0.09 36.35 4.00
C ASP A 942 1.22 36.55 3.20
N ASP A 943 1.11 36.90 1.92
CA ASP A 943 2.19 36.87 0.94
C ASP A 943 2.89 38.22 0.72
N GLY A 944 4.12 38.19 0.22
CA GLY A 944 4.90 39.35 -0.19
C GLY A 944 5.31 39.26 -1.66
N LEU A 945 4.63 40.00 -2.52
CA LEU A 945 4.80 39.98 -3.98
C LEU A 945 5.54 41.25 -4.43
N PHE A 946 6.61 41.09 -5.20
CA PHE A 946 7.44 42.18 -5.72
C PHE A 946 7.64 42.00 -7.22
N GLY A 947 7.03 42.85 -8.05
CA GLY A 947 7.13 42.81 -9.52
C GLY A 947 8.56 43.10 -9.98
N GLY A 948 9.02 44.32 -9.73
CA GLY A 948 10.40 44.70 -9.97
C GLY A 948 10.54 45.78 -11.02
N ALA A 949 10.90 45.42 -12.24
CA ALA A 949 11.11 46.36 -13.33
C ALA A 949 10.40 45.89 -14.61
N ASP A 950 9.90 46.86 -15.38
CA ASP A 950 8.94 46.67 -16.48
C ASP A 950 7.51 46.44 -15.94
N ASN A 951 6.54 46.26 -16.83
CA ASN A 951 5.12 46.30 -16.47
C ASN A 951 4.64 44.93 -15.98
N ASP A 952 4.31 44.85 -14.69
CA ASP A 952 4.00 43.61 -13.99
C ASP A 952 2.52 43.47 -13.64
N ILE A 953 2.06 42.22 -13.46
CA ILE A 953 0.72 41.89 -12.97
C ILE A 953 0.82 41.04 -11.71
N LEU A 954 0.27 41.52 -10.60
CA LEU A 954 0.36 40.89 -9.28
C LEU A 954 -1.03 40.60 -8.70
N PHE A 955 -1.25 39.36 -8.26
CA PHE A 955 -2.46 38.91 -7.56
C PHE A 955 -2.11 38.39 -6.16
N GLY A 956 -2.67 38.99 -5.10
CA GLY A 956 -2.54 38.53 -3.71
C GLY A 956 -3.24 37.20 -3.45
N ASP A 957 -4.42 37.03 -4.05
CA ASP A 957 -5.33 35.90 -3.85
C ASP A 957 -5.93 35.85 -2.43
N ILE A 958 -5.64 34.86 -1.58
CA ILE A 958 -6.29 34.68 -0.27
C ILE A 958 -5.30 34.94 0.87
N GLY A 959 -5.48 36.03 1.60
CA GLY A 959 -4.67 36.36 2.78
C GLY A 959 -4.46 37.85 2.90
N ASN A 960 -3.73 38.31 3.92
CA ASN A 960 -3.37 39.73 4.04
C ASN A 960 -2.01 39.95 3.39
N ASP A 961 -2.03 40.37 2.14
CA ASP A 961 -0.88 40.38 1.27
C ASP A 961 -0.19 41.74 1.21
N THR A 962 1.08 41.73 0.84
CA THR A 962 1.87 42.92 0.53
C THR A 962 2.33 42.86 -0.92
N LEU A 963 1.74 43.71 -1.77
CA LEU A 963 2.03 43.80 -3.20
C LEU A 963 2.83 45.06 -3.50
N ASN A 964 3.89 44.91 -4.30
CA ASN A 964 4.77 45.98 -4.75
C ASN A 964 5.01 45.83 -6.26
N GLY A 965 4.48 46.76 -7.05
CA GLY A 965 4.65 46.80 -8.51
C GLY A 965 6.12 47.05 -8.88
N GLY A 966 6.62 48.23 -8.56
CA GLY A 966 8.03 48.56 -8.71
C GLY A 966 8.24 49.65 -9.75
N PHE A 967 9.02 49.38 -10.79
CA PHE A 967 9.20 50.31 -11.91
C PHE A 967 8.45 49.81 -13.13
N GLY A 968 7.45 50.53 -13.60
CA GLY A 968 6.63 50.09 -14.73
C GLY A 968 5.20 50.56 -14.53
N ASP A 969 4.39 50.45 -15.58
CA ASP A 969 2.95 50.64 -15.43
C ASP A 969 2.34 49.30 -14.99
N ASP A 970 2.08 49.14 -13.68
CA ASP A 970 1.77 47.85 -13.07
C ASP A 970 0.27 47.65 -12.77
N GLU A 971 -0.18 46.39 -12.73
CA GLU A 971 -1.53 46.01 -12.29
C GLU A 971 -1.47 45.18 -11.01
N LEU A 972 -1.99 45.72 -9.91
CA LEU A 972 -1.97 45.10 -8.58
C LEU A 972 -3.40 44.82 -8.10
N ASN A 973 -3.65 43.58 -7.70
CA ASN A 973 -4.93 43.15 -7.15
C ASN A 973 -4.76 42.35 -5.85
N GLY A 974 -5.24 42.89 -4.73
CA GLY A 974 -5.14 42.24 -3.40
C GLY A 974 -6.06 41.03 -3.27
N GLU A 975 -7.18 41.01 -3.98
CA GLU A 975 -8.21 39.96 -3.90
C GLU A 975 -8.84 39.83 -2.50
N ALA A 976 -8.54 38.82 -1.67
CA ALA A 976 -9.29 38.57 -0.44
C ALA A 976 -8.43 38.66 0.83
N GLY A 977 -8.57 39.75 1.57
CA GLY A 977 -7.91 39.97 2.86
C GLY A 977 -7.75 41.47 3.13
N ASN A 978 -6.95 41.85 4.13
CA ASN A 978 -6.63 43.28 4.34
C ASN A 978 -5.23 43.55 3.81
N ASP A 979 -5.16 44.02 2.58
CA ASP A 979 -3.94 44.03 1.80
C ASP A 979 -3.22 45.38 1.82
N LEU A 980 -1.93 45.34 1.54
CA LEU A 980 -1.07 46.51 1.37
C LEU A 980 -0.53 46.54 -0.07
N LEU A 981 -1.07 47.44 -0.89
CA LEU A 981 -0.68 47.59 -2.29
C LEU A 981 0.12 48.88 -2.50
N SER A 982 1.25 48.77 -3.20
CA SER A 982 2.11 49.89 -3.58
C SER A 982 2.55 49.79 -5.05
N GLY A 983 2.11 50.69 -5.91
CA GLY A 983 2.48 50.72 -7.34
C GLY A 983 3.92 51.19 -7.59
N TYR A 984 4.37 52.19 -6.82
CA TYR A 984 5.67 52.87 -6.93
C TYR A 984 5.81 53.78 -8.15
N ASN A 985 6.43 53.35 -9.25
CA ASN A 985 6.87 54.22 -10.34
C ASN A 985 6.20 53.81 -11.65
N GLY A 986 5.22 54.57 -12.12
CA GLY A 986 4.54 54.35 -13.40
C GLY A 986 3.04 54.66 -13.28
N GLU A 987 2.29 54.52 -14.37
CA GLU A 987 0.84 54.67 -14.34
C GLU A 987 0.18 53.37 -13.90
N ASP A 988 -0.07 53.24 -12.59
CA ASP A 988 -0.48 51.96 -11.99
C ASP A 988 -2.00 51.79 -11.90
N ILE A 989 -2.45 50.52 -11.94
CA ILE A 989 -3.82 50.13 -11.66
C ILE A 989 -3.84 49.31 -10.37
N LEU A 990 -4.57 49.78 -9.36
CA LEU A 990 -4.63 49.13 -8.05
C LEU A 990 -6.08 48.80 -7.68
N ARG A 991 -6.32 47.54 -7.29
CA ARG A 991 -7.58 47.06 -6.72
C ARG A 991 -7.30 46.38 -5.38
N GLY A 992 -7.94 46.87 -4.31
CA GLY A 992 -7.83 46.26 -2.99
C GLY A 992 -8.46 44.87 -2.96
N GLY A 993 -9.71 44.77 -3.42
CA GLY A 993 -10.47 43.54 -3.37
C GLY A 993 -11.29 43.49 -2.08
N GLN A 994 -11.69 42.30 -1.62
CA GLN A 994 -12.48 42.09 -0.40
C GLN A 994 -11.63 42.24 0.87
N GLY A 995 -11.84 43.33 1.61
CA GLY A 995 -11.40 43.48 3.00
C GLY A 995 -11.33 44.93 3.43
N ASN A 996 -10.23 45.36 4.04
CA ASN A 996 -10.03 46.79 4.30
C ASN A 996 -8.58 47.09 3.97
N ASP A 997 -8.37 47.55 2.76
CA ASP A 997 -7.04 47.56 2.16
C ASP A 997 -6.38 48.93 2.31
N THR A 998 -5.06 48.95 2.15
CA THR A 998 -4.29 50.19 2.08
C THR A 998 -3.58 50.26 0.73
N LEU A 999 -3.94 51.24 -0.09
CA LEU A 999 -3.44 51.40 -1.45
C LEU A 999 -2.62 52.68 -1.59
N THR A 1000 -1.45 52.59 -2.20
CA THR A 1000 -0.58 53.71 -2.57
C THR A 1000 -0.17 53.53 -4.02
N GLY A 1001 -0.63 54.38 -4.94
CA GLY A 1001 -0.25 54.32 -6.36
C GLY A 1001 1.22 54.69 -6.53
N GLY A 1002 1.55 55.97 -6.49
CA GLY A 1002 2.93 56.42 -6.38
C GLY A 1002 3.24 57.59 -7.31
N GLU A 1003 4.30 57.47 -8.12
CA GLU A 1003 4.60 58.40 -9.20
C GLU A 1003 3.85 57.99 -10.47
N GLY A 1004 2.83 58.73 -10.89
CA GLY A 1004 2.11 58.40 -12.12
C GLY A 1004 0.73 58.99 -12.16
N ASN A 1005 -0.07 58.63 -13.16
CA ASN A 1005 -1.51 58.86 -13.14
C ASN A 1005 -2.20 57.55 -12.74
N ASP A 1006 -2.44 57.37 -11.44
CA ASP A 1006 -2.84 56.06 -10.94
C ASP A 1006 -4.36 55.86 -10.98
N VAL A 1007 -4.79 54.62 -11.19
CA VAL A 1007 -6.19 54.23 -11.20
C VAL A 1007 -6.47 53.31 -10.03
N TYR A 1008 -7.33 53.75 -9.11
CA TYR A 1008 -7.82 52.95 -7.99
C TYR A 1008 -9.21 52.42 -8.33
N LEU A 1009 -9.35 51.09 -8.37
CA LEU A 1009 -10.61 50.42 -8.64
C LEU A 1009 -11.29 50.05 -7.33
N TRP A 1010 -12.59 50.33 -7.23
CA TRP A 1010 -13.41 49.99 -6.07
C TRP A 1010 -14.80 49.51 -6.48
N ASP A 1011 -15.18 48.32 -6.01
CA ASP A 1011 -16.47 47.68 -6.26
C ASP A 1011 -17.31 47.49 -4.98
N LEU A 1012 -18.60 47.22 -5.17
CA LEU A 1012 -19.49 46.87 -4.06
C LEU A 1012 -19.10 45.52 -3.47
N GLY A 1013 -18.53 45.54 -2.27
CA GLY A 1013 -18.11 44.33 -1.55
C GLY A 1013 -16.64 44.39 -1.12
N ASP A 1014 -15.88 45.32 -1.68
CA ASP A 1014 -14.45 45.48 -1.45
C ASP A 1014 -14.13 45.94 -0.01
N GLY A 1015 -15.08 46.62 0.64
CA GLY A 1015 -14.99 46.97 2.06
C GLY A 1015 -14.53 48.41 2.30
N ASN A 1016 -13.75 48.68 3.36
CA ASN A 1016 -13.39 50.05 3.77
C ASN A 1016 -11.92 50.36 3.56
N ASP A 1017 -11.59 50.76 2.33
CA ASP A 1017 -10.19 50.94 1.95
C ASP A 1017 -9.66 52.34 2.25
N ILE A 1018 -8.34 52.40 2.42
CA ILE A 1018 -7.57 53.62 2.66
C ILE A 1018 -6.65 53.83 1.47
N ILE A 1019 -6.95 54.85 0.67
CA ILE A 1019 -6.02 55.32 -0.37
C ILE A 1019 -5.12 56.39 0.23
N ILE A 1020 -3.81 56.11 0.26
CA ILE A 1020 -2.78 57.02 0.74
C ILE A 1020 -2.15 57.71 -0.47
N ASN A 1021 -2.56 58.96 -0.70
CA ASN A 1021 -2.00 59.80 -1.74
C ASN A 1021 -1.17 60.93 -1.10
N ASP A 1022 0.08 60.64 -0.73
CA ASP A 1022 1.02 61.64 -0.21
C ASP A 1022 1.87 62.21 -1.34
N ASN A 1023 1.26 63.08 -2.13
CA ASN A 1023 1.87 63.76 -3.27
C ASN A 1023 2.95 64.81 -2.88
N SER A 1024 3.50 64.73 -1.66
CA SER A 1024 4.43 65.74 -1.12
C SER A 1024 5.89 65.57 -1.54
N GLN A 1025 6.26 64.39 -2.06
CA GLN A 1025 7.64 64.09 -2.50
C GLN A 1025 7.84 64.08 -4.02
N TYR A 1026 6.78 63.95 -4.81
CA TYR A 1026 6.87 63.72 -6.25
C TYR A 1026 6.22 64.86 -7.02
N LYS A 1027 7.02 65.58 -7.81
CA LYS A 1027 6.55 66.69 -8.63
C LYS A 1027 6.12 66.18 -10.00
N SER A 1028 4.83 66.05 -10.24
CA SER A 1028 4.29 66.09 -11.60
C SER A 1028 2.80 66.42 -11.57
N ASP A 1029 2.27 66.77 -12.74
CA ASP A 1029 0.87 67.12 -12.99
C ASP A 1029 -0.05 65.87 -12.95
N ALA A 1030 0.25 64.94 -12.04
CA ALA A 1030 -0.41 63.65 -11.87
C ALA A 1030 -1.90 63.82 -11.50
N HIS A 1031 -2.73 63.04 -12.18
CA HIS A 1031 -4.18 63.05 -12.07
C HIS A 1031 -4.68 61.64 -11.77
N ASP A 1032 -4.64 61.29 -10.49
CA ASP A 1032 -5.16 60.00 -10.04
C ASP A 1032 -6.68 59.95 -10.15
N LYS A 1033 -7.18 58.75 -10.41
CA LYS A 1033 -8.60 58.49 -10.62
C LYS A 1033 -9.06 57.35 -9.75
N ILE A 1034 -10.13 57.58 -9.01
CA ILE A 1034 -10.91 56.50 -8.40
C ILE A 1034 -12.01 56.12 -9.39
N VAL A 1035 -12.09 54.84 -9.71
CA VAL A 1035 -13.06 54.25 -10.63
C VAL A 1035 -13.95 53.30 -9.85
N PHE A 1036 -15.24 53.62 -9.80
CA PHE A 1036 -16.22 52.79 -9.12
C PHE A 1036 -16.85 51.77 -10.07
N GLY A 1037 -17.03 50.57 -9.54
CA GLY A 1037 -17.62 49.43 -10.23
C GLY A 1037 -19.07 49.57 -10.69
N PRO A 1038 -19.52 48.60 -11.51
CA PRO A 1038 -20.92 48.48 -11.88
C PRO A 1038 -21.80 48.32 -10.63
N GLY A 1039 -22.87 49.12 -10.55
CA GLY A 1039 -23.79 49.13 -9.40
C GLY A 1039 -23.54 50.26 -8.40
N VAL A 1040 -22.41 50.98 -8.50
CA VAL A 1040 -22.18 52.23 -7.77
C VAL A 1040 -22.67 53.41 -8.62
N THR A 1041 -23.82 53.96 -8.25
CA THR A 1041 -24.40 55.13 -8.90
C THR A 1041 -23.82 56.42 -8.32
N LYS A 1042 -23.84 57.50 -9.11
CA LYS A 1042 -23.37 58.81 -8.66
C LYS A 1042 -24.11 59.30 -7.40
N GLU A 1043 -25.37 58.91 -7.24
CA GLU A 1043 -26.22 59.26 -6.11
C GLU A 1043 -25.80 58.59 -4.80
N GLN A 1044 -25.08 57.45 -4.86
CA GLN A 1044 -24.56 56.73 -3.70
C GLN A 1044 -23.20 57.28 -3.22
N ILE A 1045 -22.55 58.13 -4.03
CA ILE A 1045 -21.24 58.69 -3.71
C ILE A 1045 -21.43 59.97 -2.88
N HIS A 1046 -20.94 59.92 -1.64
CA HIS A 1046 -20.91 61.07 -0.73
C HIS A 1046 -19.46 61.50 -0.49
N ILE A 1047 -19.13 62.70 -0.94
CA ILE A 1047 -17.81 63.29 -0.72
C ILE A 1047 -17.95 64.33 0.40
N SER A 1048 -17.23 64.12 1.49
CA SER A 1048 -17.05 65.10 2.56
C SER A 1048 -15.56 65.44 2.68
N ARG A 1049 -15.27 66.66 3.14
CA ARG A 1049 -13.91 67.14 3.38
C ARG A 1049 -13.82 67.73 4.77
#